data_AF-A0A939QY66-F1
#
_entry.id   AF-A0A939QY66-F1
#
_cell.length_a   1.000
_cell.length_b   1.000
_cell.length_c   1.000
_cell.angle_alpha   90.00
_cell.angle_beta   90.00
_cell.angle_gamma   90.00
#
_symmetry.space_group_name_H-M   'P 1'
#
loop_
_entity.id
_entity.type
_entity.pdbx_description
1 polymer ?
#
loop_
_entity_poly.entity_id
_entity_poly.type
_entity_poly.pdbx_seq_one_letter_code
_entity_poly.pdbx_strand_id
1 'polypeptide(L)'
;MKKIFTFLTIFALAALAAGCTKEMSQDEALLPVSADVDADGTVTVQLLVPDSPDTKTALGTKDGSSYPVKWSSEDPGRITLNGSAPTASNKDSDTQITASFKPASGLSVYNFLYRGDEGHDNQVTIPASQGYYANDFDDAAMPMYAASASRSNTVTFGHLCSLLKFSITGEKKIDSVTLTAADGSMSLSGTFTIGKTGAGLLNGTLTPASGGGTINYNFGSHVQLSDTPFVFYVAIPAGTYEGGITLNIVDNSSGHMTATVMNTNAAKTIAAGKVREFNNIVYVPDVEQNLKQIWNLATFQEFVSEVAGGKKTLNARITAGGASIDLSSIAGSFTSIEDYKGVFDGNGKTLSFGTSTATQPLFNELRGVVKNLTVTAKIAETSTSNYEVGIFARSVRPSNEVDDIAGLQNCTANGSVTYTPSDAVSGNACIGGLVGNNRGGTITGCTNNATVTFANNGSSTVHAMQPSIGGVVGRTQKGGDLSTQGDISNNTNAGTVVCGAKFSQGIYLGGVLGYQVEKAESISGCTNSGLVKATASCSTTGPLQIGGVIGMGKGSIESCSNLAAGTVTTEACSVGTYLCQGGVIGRMNATSGTYSGLSNAGTVNVAATGASTQRHIGGVAGRCNEGAAITEFTNSGNINYTAVDANETWIGGIVACSTNHALTNCNSTGGTLTYSGETIHGNLYVGGVVGKSEKDITSCSNAMTINVTGTMSCDNNTYKCFGGIVGHETGANITVTNCTNSGAINYGQTINDEGQTYVGGLVGCLTKGEISGGGNSGTFTFSGQNTKRSPSIGGVVGRVMSNDTEDGYALYNVTNSGAIVLNSSVSGSQYLFVGGLVGQHAAGNILGTNSGSITVTEVHESMMALGGLVGLLAGGSIVSGSANTATGDIALNGWTSAYHSYIGGIVGEISSGSTPTASSGGTVTGATNAGDITMGSGCVIPRNNYIGGIAGYAGNTISSCSNSGNIVNNYTKTAKSYTTAFGGVVGYGAAAISSCSNSGDVTNNGATYDDEINIAGVVGILDGANLTSCYNEGVISNTATSGTSSRQDMQLGGVIGNNKGGNTITSCYNTGNVTNSGDGAKISMGGIAGWSSASTTYETTCYNTGNLTNTGTGSSNPGLCMGGLLGVARGANTLTGTASVYNYNQGLLTDDSATLNLAMGGIC
;
A
#
# COMPACT_ATOMS: atom_id res chain seq x y z
N MET A 1 33.64 -12.21 -12.97
CA MET A 1 34.29 -13.50 -12.59
C MET A 1 34.04 -13.76 -11.12
N LYS A 2 33.64 -14.98 -10.72
CA LYS A 2 33.31 -15.45 -9.35
C LYS A 2 32.14 -14.68 -8.68
N LYS A 3 30.91 -15.24 -8.63
CA LYS A 3 30.38 -16.31 -7.74
C LYS A 3 30.30 -15.87 -6.27
N ILE A 4 29.28 -16.12 -5.43
CA ILE A 4 27.88 -16.64 -5.43
C ILE A 4 27.51 -16.68 -3.90
N PHE A 5 26.22 -16.74 -3.53
CA PHE A 5 25.62 -16.76 -2.16
C PHE A 5 25.33 -15.37 -1.53
N THR A 6 24.10 -14.87 -1.28
CA THR A 6 22.68 -15.35 -1.22
C THR A 6 22.11 -15.35 0.22
N PHE A 7 21.22 -14.38 0.51
CA PHE A 7 20.17 -14.35 1.55
C PHE A 7 20.64 -14.42 3.03
N LEU A 8 20.15 -13.57 3.95
CA LEU A 8 18.74 -13.44 4.37
C LEU A 8 18.52 -12.13 5.18
N THR A 9 17.47 -11.33 4.87
CA THR A 9 16.54 -10.62 5.81
C THR A 9 17.06 -9.69 6.96
N ILE A 10 16.41 -8.60 7.41
CA ILE A 10 15.09 -7.95 7.16
C ILE A 10 15.10 -6.53 7.81
N PHE A 11 14.46 -5.52 7.18
CA PHE A 11 13.88 -4.25 7.73
C PHE A 11 14.75 -3.31 8.62
N ALA A 12 14.53 -1.99 8.74
CA ALA A 12 13.83 -0.93 7.98
C ALA A 12 14.40 0.42 8.48
N LEU A 13 14.57 1.48 7.66
CA LEU A 13 13.64 2.64 7.54
C LEU A 13 12.88 3.00 8.85
N ALA A 14 12.78 4.25 9.33
CA ALA A 14 13.30 5.56 8.90
C ALA A 14 13.35 6.50 10.15
N ALA A 15 13.61 7.81 10.15
CA ALA A 15 13.82 8.83 9.12
C ALA A 15 14.75 9.97 9.66
N LEU A 16 14.88 11.11 8.95
CA LEU A 16 15.60 12.31 9.41
C LEU A 16 14.66 13.36 10.03
N ALA A 17 15.17 14.10 11.03
CA ALA A 17 14.86 15.51 11.20
C ALA A 17 16.11 16.33 10.82
N ALA A 18 16.03 17.13 9.75
CA ALA A 18 17.19 17.86 9.22
C ALA A 18 17.38 19.23 9.91
N GLY A 19 18.59 19.48 10.41
CA GLY A 19 18.96 20.72 11.10
C GLY A 19 20.48 20.91 11.15
N CYS A 20 21.12 20.92 9.97
CA CYS A 20 22.54 21.14 9.67
C CYS A 20 23.53 21.31 10.84
N THR A 21 24.49 20.38 10.97
CA THR A 21 25.86 20.65 10.50
C THR A 21 26.75 19.41 10.43
N LYS A 22 27.58 19.37 9.36
CA LYS A 22 28.70 18.45 9.08
C LYS A 22 28.43 16.95 8.88
N GLU A 23 28.73 16.52 7.66
CA GLU A 23 29.04 15.14 7.30
C GLU A 23 30.29 14.64 8.04
N MET A 24 30.29 13.35 8.37
CA MET A 24 31.49 12.52 8.49
C MET A 24 31.26 11.23 7.71
N SER A 25 32.22 10.88 6.86
CA SER A 25 32.17 9.73 5.95
C SER A 25 32.34 8.38 6.68
N GLN A 26 31.97 7.29 6.00
CA GLN A 26 32.28 5.92 6.43
C GLN A 26 33.80 5.63 6.45
N ASP A 27 34.14 4.50 7.09
CA ASP A 27 35.46 3.88 7.26
C ASP A 27 36.50 4.61 8.14
N GLU A 28 36.48 4.31 9.44
CA GLU A 28 37.72 3.99 10.18
C GLU A 28 37.51 2.74 11.06
N ALA A 29 38.50 1.85 11.07
CA ALA A 29 38.47 0.62 11.87
C ALA A 29 38.87 0.89 13.32
N LEU A 30 38.12 0.33 14.27
CA LEU A 30 38.41 0.41 15.70
C LEU A 30 39.73 -0.30 16.07
N LEU A 31 40.78 0.49 16.30
CA LEU A 31 41.99 0.06 17.02
C LEU A 31 41.83 0.27 18.54
N PRO A 32 42.43 -0.58 19.39
CA PRO A 32 42.24 -0.50 20.84
C PRO A 32 43.01 0.67 21.48
N VAL A 33 42.36 1.35 22.44
CA VAL A 33 42.86 2.53 23.16
C VAL A 33 43.93 2.13 24.20
N SER A 34 45.08 2.82 24.22
CA SER A 34 46.15 2.63 25.21
C SER A 34 46.81 3.93 25.70
N ALA A 35 45.99 4.90 26.07
CA ALA A 35 46.34 5.99 26.99
C ALA A 35 45.28 6.03 28.11
N ASP A 36 45.50 6.84 29.15
CA ASP A 36 44.50 7.19 30.18
C ASP A 36 44.08 6.08 31.17
N VAL A 37 44.99 5.14 31.47
CA VAL A 37 44.91 4.31 32.68
C VAL A 37 46.18 4.49 33.48
N ASP A 38 46.05 4.84 34.76
CA ASP A 38 47.18 4.87 35.68
C ASP A 38 47.78 3.46 35.83
N ALA A 39 49.07 3.36 36.18
CA ALA A 39 49.80 2.09 36.21
C ALA A 39 49.22 1.05 37.20
N ASP A 40 48.29 1.46 38.07
CA ASP A 40 47.59 0.61 39.03
C ASP A 40 46.21 0.11 38.55
N GLY A 41 45.75 0.53 37.37
CA GLY A 41 44.43 0.22 36.80
C GLY A 41 43.33 1.26 37.06
N THR A 42 43.65 2.41 37.66
CA THR A 42 42.68 3.49 37.92
C THR A 42 42.40 4.32 36.65
N VAL A 43 41.14 4.75 36.50
CA VAL A 43 40.69 5.66 35.44
C VAL A 43 40.14 6.92 36.11
N THR A 44 40.76 8.07 35.84
CA THR A 44 40.33 9.37 36.36
C THR A 44 39.58 10.14 35.29
N VAL A 45 38.36 10.59 35.61
CA VAL A 45 37.43 11.22 34.68
C VAL A 45 36.99 12.57 35.21
N GLN A 46 37.10 13.61 34.40
CA GLN A 46 36.47 14.91 34.64
C GLN A 46 35.00 14.83 34.22
N LEU A 47 34.10 15.09 35.16
CA LEU A 47 32.67 15.00 34.95
C LEU A 47 32.11 16.42 34.84
N LEU A 48 31.60 16.73 33.65
CA LEU A 48 30.99 18.00 33.31
C LEU A 48 29.47 17.89 33.39
N VAL A 49 28.85 19.06 33.43
CA VAL A 49 27.45 19.29 33.14
C VAL A 49 27.37 20.24 31.94
N PRO A 50 26.29 20.20 31.13
CA PRO A 50 26.18 21.04 29.96
C PRO A 50 26.15 22.52 30.36
N ASP A 51 26.67 23.42 29.51
CA ASP A 51 26.54 24.89 29.64
C ASP A 51 25.10 25.38 29.34
N SER A 52 24.10 24.59 29.73
CA SER A 52 22.68 24.71 29.41
C SER A 52 21.91 25.19 30.66
N PRO A 53 20.76 25.89 30.51
CA PRO A 53 19.99 26.50 31.60
C PRO A 53 19.20 25.49 32.48
N ASP A 54 19.81 24.36 32.79
CA ASP A 54 19.19 23.18 33.42
C ASP A 54 19.48 23.07 34.92
N THR A 55 18.91 22.06 35.59
CA THR A 55 18.85 21.99 37.06
C THR A 55 19.30 20.64 37.60
N LYS A 56 20.11 20.66 38.67
CA LYS A 56 21.05 19.57 38.98
C LYS A 56 21.01 19.11 40.44
N THR A 57 21.72 19.78 41.35
CA THR A 57 21.79 19.41 42.79
C THR A 57 21.62 20.59 43.74
N ALA A 58 21.66 21.82 43.21
CA ALA A 58 21.12 23.02 43.83
C ALA A 58 20.72 24.02 42.72
N LEU A 59 19.71 24.85 42.93
CA LEU A 59 19.38 25.96 42.03
C LEU A 59 20.37 27.11 42.20
N GLY A 60 21.12 27.43 41.14
CA GLY A 60 21.84 28.69 41.08
C GLY A 60 20.91 29.90 40.94
N THR A 61 21.42 31.09 41.25
CA THR A 61 20.71 32.36 41.04
C THR A 61 20.24 32.48 39.59
N LYS A 62 18.94 32.76 39.38
CA LYS A 62 18.35 32.89 38.04
C LYS A 62 19.11 33.94 37.21
N ASP A 63 19.63 33.52 36.06
CA ASP A 63 20.30 34.36 35.08
C ASP A 63 19.43 34.45 33.81
N GLY A 64 18.86 35.62 33.53
CA GLY A 64 17.88 35.80 32.46
C GLY A 64 16.67 34.85 32.57
N SER A 65 16.49 33.98 31.58
CA SER A 65 15.42 32.96 31.54
C SER A 65 15.78 31.64 32.26
N SER A 66 16.94 31.58 32.91
CA SER A 66 17.68 30.34 33.14
C SER A 66 18.06 30.14 34.60
N TYR A 67 18.13 28.90 35.06
CA TYR A 67 18.74 28.57 36.34
C TYR A 67 20.07 27.87 36.06
N PRO A 68 21.23 28.37 36.52
CA PRO A 68 22.50 27.74 36.25
C PRO A 68 22.71 26.52 37.16
N VAL A 69 23.22 25.45 36.55
CA VAL A 69 23.66 24.24 37.25
C VAL A 69 24.83 24.55 38.20
N LYS A 70 24.78 23.98 39.41
CA LYS A 70 25.92 23.91 40.33
C LYS A 70 26.12 22.49 40.87
N TRP A 71 27.37 22.04 41.00
CA TRP A 71 27.74 20.88 41.82
C TRP A 71 27.75 21.24 43.31
N SER A 72 27.30 20.34 44.17
CA SER A 72 27.49 20.39 45.62
C SER A 72 28.85 19.80 46.02
N SER A 73 29.29 20.02 47.27
CA SER A 73 30.48 19.35 47.84
C SER A 73 30.27 17.86 48.11
N GLU A 74 29.03 17.38 48.13
CA GLU A 74 28.70 15.97 48.42
C GLU A 74 28.49 15.15 47.15
N ASP A 75 28.24 15.80 46.01
CA ASP A 75 27.98 15.14 44.73
C ASP A 75 29.04 14.15 44.26
N PRO A 76 30.36 14.39 44.42
CA PRO A 76 31.38 13.50 43.88
C PRO A 76 31.29 12.06 44.44
N GLY A 77 30.85 11.90 45.70
CA GLY A 77 30.65 10.61 46.34
C GLY A 77 29.32 9.91 46.01
N ARG A 78 28.46 10.52 45.20
CA ARG A 78 27.12 10.00 44.83
C ARG A 78 27.07 9.46 43.40
N ILE A 79 28.23 9.22 42.79
CA ILE A 79 28.37 8.82 41.39
C ILE A 79 28.85 7.37 41.32
N THR A 80 28.36 6.61 40.33
CA THR A 80 28.86 5.27 40.04
C THR A 80 29.28 5.15 38.59
N LEU A 81 30.27 4.28 38.31
CA LEU A 81 30.64 3.79 36.99
C LEU A 81 30.24 2.31 36.90
N ASN A 82 29.31 1.97 36.01
CA ASN A 82 28.74 0.63 35.86
C ASN A 82 28.34 0.00 37.22
N GLY A 83 27.68 0.78 38.08
CA GLY A 83 27.24 0.35 39.42
C GLY A 83 28.33 0.34 40.52
N SER A 84 29.57 0.76 40.22
CA SER A 84 30.69 0.84 41.18
C SER A 84 31.00 2.28 41.58
N ALA A 85 31.10 2.56 42.89
CA ALA A 85 31.48 3.88 43.43
C ALA A 85 32.95 4.28 43.11
N PRO A 86 33.30 5.57 43.10
CA PRO A 86 34.67 6.04 42.90
C PRO A 86 35.58 5.69 44.09
N THR A 87 36.87 5.50 43.81
CA THR A 87 37.91 5.30 44.82
C THR A 87 38.46 6.62 45.38
N ALA A 88 38.32 7.72 44.62
CA ALA A 88 38.62 9.08 45.05
C ALA A 88 37.83 10.07 44.18
N SER A 89 37.48 11.25 44.71
CA SER A 89 36.73 12.26 43.94
C SER A 89 36.79 13.64 44.59
N ASN A 90 36.89 14.71 43.81
CA ASN A 90 36.94 16.10 44.27
C ASN A 90 36.03 17.01 43.42
N LYS A 91 35.56 18.13 44.01
CA LYS A 91 34.91 19.22 43.27
C LYS A 91 35.95 20.30 42.96
N ASP A 92 36.14 20.59 41.67
CA ASP A 92 37.13 21.57 41.20
C ASP A 92 36.48 22.94 40.88
N SER A 93 35.21 22.96 40.46
CA SER A 93 34.44 24.19 40.23
C SER A 93 32.92 23.98 40.39
N ASP A 94 32.13 25.04 40.28
CA ASP A 94 30.65 24.93 40.28
C ASP A 94 30.11 24.11 39.10
N THR A 95 30.85 23.95 38.00
CA THR A 95 30.45 23.16 36.81
C THR A 95 31.29 21.90 36.54
N GLN A 96 32.37 21.68 37.31
CA GLN A 96 33.29 20.55 37.11
C GLN A 96 33.62 19.83 38.42
N ILE A 97 33.59 18.50 38.37
CA ILE A 97 34.18 17.61 39.38
C ILE A 97 35.14 16.63 38.71
N THR A 98 36.05 16.03 39.47
CA THR A 98 36.94 14.96 39.02
C THR A 98 36.70 13.72 39.89
N ALA A 99 36.51 12.55 39.27
CA ALA A 99 36.29 11.29 39.96
C ALA A 99 37.14 10.16 39.37
N SER A 100 37.76 9.37 40.25
CA SER A 100 38.64 8.25 39.92
C SER A 100 37.94 6.93 40.25
N PHE A 101 37.93 6.01 39.31
CA PHE A 101 37.28 4.70 39.42
C PHE A 101 38.27 3.58 39.12
N LYS A 102 38.04 2.40 39.72
CA LYS A 102 38.81 1.18 39.43
C LYS A 102 37.92 0.12 38.77
N PRO A 103 37.60 0.26 37.47
CA PRO A 103 36.67 -0.62 36.79
C PRO A 103 37.20 -2.06 36.66
N ALA A 104 36.29 -3.02 36.53
CA ALA A 104 36.64 -4.39 36.17
C ALA A 104 37.37 -4.46 34.81
N SER A 105 38.31 -5.39 34.68
CA SER A 105 39.06 -5.59 33.44
C SER A 105 38.14 -6.07 32.31
N GLY A 106 38.17 -5.38 31.16
CA GLY A 106 37.47 -5.82 29.94
C GLY A 106 36.16 -5.11 29.62
N LEU A 107 35.82 -3.98 30.27
CA LEU A 107 34.67 -3.17 29.89
C LEU A 107 34.78 -2.63 28.45
N SER A 108 33.71 -2.82 27.67
CA SER A 108 33.54 -2.25 26.32
C SER A 108 32.81 -0.90 26.32
N VAL A 109 32.15 -0.52 27.42
CA VAL A 109 31.42 0.75 27.57
C VAL A 109 31.51 1.28 29.01
N TYR A 110 31.43 2.61 29.13
CA TYR A 110 31.50 3.35 30.39
C TYR A 110 30.18 4.09 30.61
N ASN A 111 29.36 3.60 31.55
CA ASN A 111 28.09 4.21 31.94
C ASN A 111 28.20 4.80 33.35
N PHE A 112 27.99 6.10 33.47
CA PHE A 112 28.06 6.84 34.72
C PHE A 112 26.65 7.22 35.19
N LEU A 113 26.40 7.11 36.50
CA LEU A 113 25.12 7.50 37.11
C LEU A 113 25.37 8.41 38.31
N TYR A 114 24.61 9.49 38.42
CA TYR A 114 24.48 10.29 39.65
C TYR A 114 23.21 9.83 40.38
N ARG A 115 23.33 9.47 41.67
CA ARG A 115 22.27 8.80 42.46
C ARG A 115 21.80 7.47 41.83
N GLY A 116 22.73 6.72 41.24
CA GLY A 116 22.47 5.34 40.78
C GLY A 116 22.49 4.33 41.92
N ASP A 117 21.71 3.25 41.77
CA ASP A 117 21.63 2.18 42.79
C ASP A 117 22.92 1.32 42.77
N GLU A 118 23.62 1.22 43.91
CA GLU A 118 24.88 0.46 44.00
C GLU A 118 24.69 -1.02 43.63
N GLY A 119 25.60 -1.56 42.81
CA GLY A 119 25.50 -2.93 42.29
C GLY A 119 24.60 -3.08 41.05
N HIS A 120 23.94 -2.03 40.59
CA HIS A 120 23.12 -2.03 39.37
C HIS A 120 23.67 -1.03 38.33
N ASP A 121 23.81 -1.44 37.06
CA ASP A 121 24.55 -0.66 36.05
C ASP A 121 23.71 0.37 35.29
N ASN A 122 22.38 0.38 35.48
CA ASN A 122 21.44 1.26 34.80
C ASN A 122 20.16 1.59 35.59
N GLN A 123 20.17 1.46 36.92
CA GLN A 123 19.00 1.76 37.76
C GLN A 123 19.20 3.03 38.61
N VAL A 124 18.13 3.80 38.73
CA VAL A 124 18.03 5.01 39.56
C VAL A 124 16.68 5.03 40.26
N THR A 125 16.63 5.56 41.49
CA THR A 125 15.39 5.65 42.26
C THR A 125 14.97 7.12 42.46
N ILE A 126 13.72 7.44 42.09
CA ILE A 126 13.10 8.75 42.32
C ILE A 126 12.24 8.66 43.60
N PRO A 127 12.45 9.51 44.62
CA PRO A 127 11.78 9.37 45.91
C PRO A 127 10.29 9.74 45.82
N ALA A 128 9.44 8.88 46.39
CA ALA A 128 7.99 9.11 46.48
C ALA A 128 7.60 10.15 47.54
N SER A 129 8.54 10.58 48.39
CA SER A 129 8.39 11.70 49.32
C SER A 129 9.48 12.71 49.00
N GLN A 130 9.11 13.96 48.68
CA GLN A 130 10.05 15.05 48.41
C GLN A 130 9.84 16.18 49.43
N GLY A 131 10.95 16.71 49.95
CA GLY A 131 10.94 17.80 50.93
C GLY A 131 10.90 19.20 50.31
N TYR A 132 10.36 20.16 51.05
CA TYR A 132 10.48 21.58 50.70
C TYR A 132 11.86 22.15 51.02
N TYR A 133 12.47 22.78 50.02
CA TYR A 133 13.70 23.56 50.15
C TYR A 133 13.46 24.99 49.64
N ALA A 134 13.85 26.00 50.42
CA ALA A 134 13.49 27.39 50.13
C ALA A 134 14.26 27.94 48.91
N ASN A 135 13.54 28.18 47.81
CA ASN A 135 14.08 28.53 46.49
C ASN A 135 14.98 27.45 45.86
N ASP A 136 14.83 26.18 46.28
CA ASP A 136 15.58 25.03 45.75
C ASP A 136 14.66 23.79 45.66
N PHE A 137 15.21 22.62 45.38
CA PHE A 137 14.50 21.34 45.31
C PHE A 137 15.19 20.25 46.15
N ASP A 138 14.54 19.08 46.25
CA ASP A 138 15.09 17.90 46.92
C ASP A 138 16.20 17.24 46.07
N ASP A 139 17.46 17.37 46.49
CA ASP A 139 18.63 16.87 45.76
C ASP A 139 18.68 15.34 45.58
N ALA A 140 17.84 14.60 46.32
CA ALA A 140 17.69 13.16 46.16
C ALA A 140 16.78 12.80 44.97
N ALA A 141 16.04 13.77 44.41
CA ALA A 141 15.03 13.54 43.39
C ALA A 141 15.47 13.85 41.94
N MET A 142 16.73 14.25 41.72
CA MET A 142 17.26 14.61 40.40
C MET A 142 18.45 13.73 39.97
N PRO A 143 18.23 12.44 39.65
CA PRO A 143 19.25 11.58 39.08
C PRO A 143 19.68 12.03 37.66
N MET A 144 20.90 11.66 37.29
CA MET A 144 21.49 11.98 35.97
C MET A 144 22.32 10.80 35.45
N TYR A 145 22.56 10.75 34.14
CA TYR A 145 23.39 9.73 33.51
C TYR A 145 24.47 10.35 32.61
N ALA A 146 25.54 9.61 32.35
CA ALA A 146 26.50 9.91 31.29
C ALA A 146 26.98 8.59 30.66
N ALA A 147 27.41 8.59 29.40
CA ALA A 147 27.92 7.38 28.77
C ALA A 147 29.00 7.67 27.73
N SER A 148 29.98 6.76 27.59
CA SER A 148 31.03 6.85 26.57
C SER A 148 31.44 5.47 26.01
N ALA A 149 31.53 5.37 24.68
CA ALA A 149 32.01 4.18 23.97
C ALA A 149 33.54 4.05 23.98
N SER A 150 34.24 5.15 24.23
CA SER A 150 35.69 5.18 24.44
C SER A 150 36.01 5.60 25.88
N ARG A 151 37.24 5.33 26.33
CA ARG A 151 37.76 5.96 27.55
C ARG A 151 38.01 7.43 27.25
N SER A 152 37.10 8.29 27.69
CA SER A 152 37.26 9.74 27.60
C SER A 152 37.58 10.29 28.97
N ASN A 153 38.60 11.15 29.04
CA ASN A 153 39.00 11.84 30.28
C ASN A 153 37.98 12.92 30.68
N THR A 154 36.99 13.20 29.83
CA THR A 154 35.93 14.17 30.06
C THR A 154 34.59 13.61 29.59
N VAL A 155 33.58 13.59 30.46
CA VAL A 155 32.23 13.10 30.13
C VAL A 155 31.18 14.05 30.69
N THR A 156 30.15 14.38 29.90
CA THR A 156 29.09 15.32 30.27
C THR A 156 27.82 14.58 30.67
N PHE A 157 27.26 14.92 31.84
CA PHE A 157 26.00 14.34 32.32
C PHE A 157 24.77 14.91 31.62
N GLY A 158 23.83 14.04 31.24
CA GLY A 158 22.46 14.37 30.87
C GLY A 158 21.50 14.14 32.03
N HIS A 159 20.50 15.01 32.16
CA HIS A 159 19.45 14.87 33.17
C HIS A 159 18.48 13.74 32.83
N LEU A 160 17.86 13.15 33.86
CA LEU A 160 16.78 12.17 33.72
C LEU A 160 15.41 12.72 34.16
N CYS A 161 15.39 13.80 34.94
CA CYS A 161 14.20 14.41 35.52
C CYS A 161 14.09 15.90 35.15
N SER A 162 12.91 16.49 35.38
CA SER A 162 12.60 17.91 35.19
C SER A 162 11.97 18.48 36.47
N LEU A 163 12.19 19.77 36.74
CA LEU A 163 11.58 20.46 37.86
C LEU A 163 10.30 21.18 37.44
N LEU A 164 9.19 20.87 38.12
CA LEU A 164 7.96 21.63 38.04
C LEU A 164 8.00 22.74 39.11
N LYS A 165 7.96 24.01 38.69
CA LYS A 165 7.92 25.17 39.57
C LYS A 165 6.47 25.63 39.71
N PHE A 166 5.94 25.49 40.92
CA PHE A 166 4.60 25.93 41.28
C PHE A 166 4.66 27.20 42.13
N SER A 167 3.57 27.98 42.06
CA SER A 167 3.32 29.08 42.98
C SER A 167 1.88 28.98 43.49
N ILE A 168 1.67 29.19 44.80
CA ILE A 168 0.35 29.14 45.45
C ILE A 168 0.11 30.41 46.27
N THR A 169 -1.09 30.99 46.17
CA THR A 169 -1.61 32.05 47.05
C THR A 169 -2.90 31.59 47.75
N GLY A 170 -3.27 32.23 48.87
CA GLY A 170 -4.50 31.91 49.62
C GLY A 170 -4.43 32.31 51.09
N GLU A 171 -5.45 31.95 51.87
CA GLU A 171 -5.56 32.31 53.31
C GLU A 171 -5.26 31.16 54.29
N LYS A 172 -5.24 29.92 53.79
CA LYS A 172 -5.11 28.70 54.62
C LYS A 172 -3.64 28.30 54.84
N LYS A 173 -3.40 27.37 55.77
CA LYS A 173 -2.10 26.70 55.88
C LYS A 173 -2.13 25.39 55.11
N ILE A 174 -1.21 25.21 54.18
CA ILE A 174 -1.09 23.95 53.41
C ILE A 174 -0.21 22.97 54.18
N ASP A 175 -0.65 21.73 54.23
CA ASP A 175 0.05 20.62 54.88
C ASP A 175 0.90 19.83 53.87
N SER A 176 0.31 19.45 52.74
CA SER A 176 0.99 18.67 51.68
C SER A 176 0.40 18.88 50.30
N VAL A 177 1.14 18.50 49.27
CA VAL A 177 0.66 18.37 47.88
C VAL A 177 1.01 16.98 47.36
N THR A 178 0.03 16.25 46.83
CA THR A 178 0.25 14.96 46.15
C THR A 178 0.16 15.14 44.64
N LEU A 179 1.18 14.69 43.90
CA LEU A 179 1.20 14.68 42.43
C LEU A 179 0.90 13.27 41.91
N THR A 180 0.01 13.19 40.93
CA THR A 180 -0.38 11.93 40.26
C THR A 180 -0.46 12.16 38.74
N ALA A 181 0.01 11.20 37.93
CA ALA A 181 -0.24 11.19 36.49
C ALA A 181 -1.73 10.93 36.24
N ALA A 182 -2.42 11.82 35.53
CA ALA A 182 -3.89 11.90 35.58
C ALA A 182 -4.62 10.71 34.92
N ASP A 183 -3.91 9.93 34.10
CA ASP A 183 -4.35 8.71 33.43
C ASP A 183 -3.86 7.42 34.13
N GLY A 184 -2.98 7.54 35.14
CA GLY A 184 -2.30 6.42 35.79
C GLY A 184 -1.30 5.65 34.91
N SER A 185 -0.95 6.14 33.71
CA SER A 185 -0.16 5.39 32.72
C SER A 185 1.34 5.35 33.03
N MET A 186 1.88 6.40 33.66
CA MET A 186 3.28 6.52 34.05
C MET A 186 3.45 6.62 35.58
N SER A 187 4.54 6.05 36.09
CA SER A 187 4.98 6.26 37.48
C SER A 187 5.71 7.61 37.59
N LEU A 188 5.41 8.39 38.63
CA LEU A 188 6.16 9.61 38.96
C LEU A 188 7.32 9.37 39.94
N SER A 189 7.34 8.21 40.61
CA SER A 189 8.32 7.84 41.63
C SER A 189 8.64 6.35 41.60
N GLY A 190 9.60 5.92 42.42
CA GLY A 190 10.10 4.54 42.50
C GLY A 190 11.38 4.33 41.67
N THR A 191 11.76 3.06 41.50
CA THR A 191 12.95 2.67 40.74
C THR A 191 12.67 2.62 39.24
N PHE A 192 13.55 3.23 38.45
CA PHE A 192 13.52 3.26 37.00
C PHE A 192 14.78 2.61 36.43
N THR A 193 14.60 1.87 35.34
CA THR A 193 15.68 1.36 34.49
C THR A 193 15.92 2.35 33.36
N ILE A 194 17.18 2.71 33.12
CA ILE A 194 17.61 3.57 32.01
C ILE A 194 17.92 2.70 30.80
N GLY A 195 17.40 3.11 29.64
CA GLY A 195 17.61 2.44 28.35
C GLY A 195 19.07 2.44 27.90
N LYS A 196 19.41 1.48 27.04
CA LYS A 196 20.74 1.34 26.43
C LYS A 196 20.64 1.37 24.90
N THR A 197 21.63 1.95 24.23
CA THR A 197 21.81 1.86 22.77
C THR A 197 22.24 0.45 22.36
N GLY A 198 22.23 0.14 21.06
CA GLY A 198 22.74 -1.13 20.53
C GLY A 198 24.22 -1.42 20.85
N ALA A 199 25.00 -0.40 21.27
CA ALA A 199 26.37 -0.54 21.74
C ALA A 199 26.50 -0.72 23.27
N GLY A 200 25.40 -0.65 24.02
CA GLY A 200 25.37 -0.79 25.48
C GLY A 200 25.52 0.52 26.28
N LEU A 201 25.55 1.68 25.62
CA LEU A 201 25.61 2.99 26.28
C LEU A 201 24.24 3.42 26.80
N LEU A 202 24.17 4.03 27.98
CA LEU A 202 22.93 4.65 28.46
C LEU A 202 22.44 5.76 27.49
N ASN A 203 21.12 5.79 27.26
CA ASN A 203 20.48 6.72 26.31
C ASN A 203 19.48 7.70 26.97
N GLY A 204 19.38 7.68 28.29
CA GLY A 204 18.52 8.58 29.07
C GLY A 204 17.01 8.28 29.04
N THR A 205 16.54 7.25 28.33
CA THR A 205 15.11 6.88 28.34
C THR A 205 14.79 6.13 29.62
N LEU A 206 13.77 6.56 30.39
CA LEU A 206 13.38 5.91 31.65
C LEU A 206 12.25 4.90 31.44
N THR A 207 12.33 3.76 32.13
CA THR A 207 11.25 2.75 32.22
C THR A 207 11.05 2.36 33.69
N PRO A 208 9.85 2.56 34.28
CA PRO A 208 9.61 2.23 35.69
C PRO A 208 9.59 0.71 35.92
N ALA A 209 10.09 0.27 37.09
CA ALA A 209 10.06 -1.15 37.48
C ALA A 209 8.65 -1.67 37.84
N SER A 210 7.71 -0.77 38.15
CA SER A 210 6.29 -1.05 38.40
C SER A 210 5.43 0.20 38.11
N GLY A 211 4.17 0.03 37.74
CA GLY A 211 3.28 1.16 37.42
C GLY A 211 2.69 1.88 38.64
N GLY A 212 2.44 3.19 38.52
CA GLY A 212 1.50 3.94 39.38
C GLY A 212 2.05 4.64 40.63
N GLY A 213 3.34 4.97 40.72
CA GLY A 213 3.89 5.73 41.85
C GLY A 213 3.51 7.23 41.84
N THR A 214 3.10 7.76 42.99
CA THR A 214 2.82 9.19 43.22
C THR A 214 4.00 9.89 43.88
N ILE A 215 4.02 11.24 43.86
CA ILE A 215 4.94 12.03 44.68
C ILE A 215 4.14 12.76 45.76
N ASN A 216 4.49 12.53 47.02
CA ASN A 216 3.99 13.26 48.17
C ASN A 216 4.99 14.37 48.51
N TYR A 217 4.64 15.62 48.24
CA TYR A 217 5.45 16.79 48.57
C TYR A 217 5.08 17.30 49.97
N ASN A 218 6.05 17.31 50.88
CA ASN A 218 5.85 17.66 52.28
C ASN A 218 6.59 18.97 52.61
N PHE A 219 5.85 19.96 53.12
CA PHE A 219 6.41 21.26 53.51
C PHE A 219 7.06 21.26 54.91
N GLY A 220 7.05 20.12 55.62
CA GLY A 220 7.65 19.92 56.94
C GLY A 220 6.77 20.49 58.05
N SER A 221 6.66 21.82 58.11
CA SER A 221 5.71 22.54 58.98
C SER A 221 4.71 23.28 58.11
N HIS A 222 3.40 23.18 58.41
CA HIS A 222 2.34 23.71 57.54
C HIS A 222 2.59 25.16 57.09
N VAL A 223 2.56 25.39 55.78
CA VAL A 223 2.90 26.69 55.16
C VAL A 223 1.69 27.61 55.16
N GLN A 224 1.79 28.73 55.88
CA GLN A 224 0.79 29.80 55.82
C GLN A 224 0.85 30.51 54.46
N LEU A 225 -0.22 30.39 53.67
CA LEU A 225 -0.38 31.16 52.45
C LEU A 225 -0.73 32.63 52.75
N SER A 226 -0.50 33.48 51.76
CA SER A 226 -0.91 34.89 51.73
C SER A 226 -1.14 35.35 50.28
N ASP A 227 -1.34 36.66 50.07
CA ASP A 227 -1.33 37.30 48.75
C ASP A 227 0.05 37.27 48.06
N THR A 228 1.12 37.02 48.80
CA THR A 228 2.46 36.81 48.22
C THR A 228 2.59 35.34 47.79
N PRO A 229 2.85 35.02 46.51
CA PRO A 229 2.95 33.65 46.03
C PRO A 229 4.03 32.84 46.74
N PHE A 230 3.63 31.74 47.37
CA PHE A 230 4.56 30.75 47.92
C PHE A 230 5.04 29.83 46.80
N VAL A 231 6.35 29.80 46.56
CA VAL A 231 6.99 29.06 45.46
C VAL A 231 7.66 27.80 45.97
N PHE A 232 7.45 26.68 45.26
CA PHE A 232 8.12 25.39 45.50
C PHE A 232 8.41 24.65 44.20
N TYR A 233 9.33 23.70 44.26
CA TYR A 233 9.84 22.94 43.11
C TYR A 233 9.70 21.43 43.38
N VAL A 234 9.15 20.69 42.41
CA VAL A 234 8.96 19.24 42.48
C VAL A 234 9.66 18.57 41.30
N ALA A 235 10.49 17.55 41.55
CA ALA A 235 11.15 16.79 40.50
C ALA A 235 10.27 15.65 40.00
N ILE A 236 10.14 15.52 38.67
CA ILE A 236 9.45 14.39 38.02
C ILE A 236 10.34 13.75 36.93
N PRO A 237 10.18 12.45 36.62
CA PRO A 237 10.89 11.83 35.51
C PRO A 237 10.57 12.52 34.18
N ALA A 238 11.57 12.60 33.29
CA ALA A 238 11.35 13.04 31.92
C ALA A 238 10.61 11.96 31.12
N GLY A 239 9.62 12.37 30.33
CA GLY A 239 8.72 11.44 29.65
C GLY A 239 7.47 12.13 29.12
N THR A 240 6.60 11.35 28.47
CA THR A 240 5.38 11.85 27.83
C THR A 240 4.16 11.46 28.66
N TYR A 241 3.54 12.47 29.28
CA TYR A 241 2.36 12.27 30.14
C TYR A 241 1.09 12.49 29.31
N GLU A 242 0.44 11.40 28.89
CA GLU A 242 -0.73 11.44 27.99
C GLU A 242 -1.96 12.07 28.66
N GLY A 243 -2.21 11.80 29.95
CA GLY A 243 -3.21 12.50 30.75
C GLY A 243 -2.75 13.81 31.40
N GLY A 244 -1.45 14.11 31.38
CA GLY A 244 -0.85 15.19 32.17
C GLY A 244 -0.74 14.87 33.67
N ILE A 245 -0.64 15.90 34.52
CA ILE A 245 -0.45 15.76 35.98
C ILE A 245 -1.48 16.57 36.77
N THR A 246 -1.98 15.93 37.82
CA THR A 246 -2.91 16.48 38.82
C THR A 246 -2.18 16.70 40.15
N LEU A 247 -2.43 17.85 40.78
CA LEU A 247 -2.04 18.18 42.15
C LEU A 247 -3.28 18.05 43.04
N ASN A 248 -3.20 17.22 44.07
CA ASN A 248 -4.14 17.24 45.20
C ASN A 248 -3.47 18.01 46.35
N ILE A 249 -3.97 19.20 46.64
CA ILE A 249 -3.45 20.09 47.69
C ILE A 249 -4.28 19.86 48.96
N VAL A 250 -3.63 19.69 50.12
CA VAL A 250 -4.30 19.43 51.40
C VAL A 250 -3.97 20.52 52.40
N ASP A 251 -4.98 21.13 53.02
CA ASP A 251 -4.78 22.09 54.11
C ASP A 251 -4.77 21.46 55.52
N ASN A 252 -4.26 22.23 56.48
CA ASN A 252 -4.13 21.83 57.87
C ASN A 252 -5.47 21.59 58.62
N SER A 253 -6.60 21.74 57.93
CA SER A 253 -7.96 21.43 58.40
C SER A 253 -8.61 20.29 57.61
N SER A 254 -7.83 19.53 56.82
CA SER A 254 -8.33 18.46 55.92
C SER A 254 -9.24 18.94 54.79
N GLY A 255 -9.16 20.22 54.42
CA GLY A 255 -9.66 20.69 53.14
C GLY A 255 -8.75 20.16 52.02
N HIS A 256 -9.36 19.82 50.88
CA HIS A 256 -8.68 19.31 49.70
C HIS A 256 -8.91 20.25 48.52
N MET A 257 -7.98 20.35 47.57
CA MET A 257 -8.20 21.02 46.28
C MET A 257 -7.50 20.25 45.16
N THR A 258 -8.26 19.85 44.14
CA THR A 258 -7.72 19.14 42.97
C THR A 258 -7.41 20.10 41.84
N ALA A 259 -6.15 20.56 41.74
CA ALA A 259 -5.67 21.39 40.64
C ALA A 259 -5.09 20.54 39.51
N THR A 260 -5.62 20.64 38.29
CA THR A 260 -4.98 20.03 37.11
C THR A 260 -4.12 21.07 36.42
N VAL A 261 -2.79 20.90 36.49
CA VAL A 261 -1.81 21.90 36.03
C VAL A 261 -1.26 21.63 34.63
N MET A 262 -1.54 20.47 34.06
CA MET A 262 -1.17 20.06 32.70
C MET A 262 -2.33 19.39 31.97
N ASN A 263 -3.50 20.05 31.95
CA ASN A 263 -4.66 19.56 31.21
C ASN A 263 -4.57 19.96 29.73
N THR A 264 -4.20 19.02 28.87
CA THR A 264 -4.29 19.12 27.40
C THR A 264 -4.30 17.70 26.86
N ASN A 265 -5.23 17.36 25.96
CA ASN A 265 -5.46 15.99 25.47
C ASN A 265 -4.40 15.49 24.47
N ALA A 266 -3.14 15.90 24.63
CA ALA A 266 -2.01 15.50 23.82
C ALA A 266 -0.77 15.34 24.70
N ALA A 267 -0.22 14.12 24.74
CA ALA A 267 1.21 13.80 24.90
C ALA A 267 2.09 14.98 25.37
N LYS A 268 2.11 15.29 26.67
CA LYS A 268 3.03 16.31 27.20
C LYS A 268 4.37 15.70 27.53
N THR A 269 5.27 15.73 26.54
CA THR A 269 6.69 15.45 26.71
C THR A 269 7.34 16.51 27.61
N ILE A 270 7.70 16.09 28.81
CA ILE A 270 8.50 16.86 29.76
C ILE A 270 9.98 16.54 29.49
N ALA A 271 10.71 17.51 28.95
CA ALA A 271 12.12 17.38 28.63
C ALA A 271 12.97 17.43 29.92
N ALA A 272 13.96 16.55 30.02
CA ALA A 272 14.87 16.49 31.17
C ALA A 272 15.68 17.79 31.35
N GLY A 273 16.07 18.07 32.58
CA GLY A 273 16.90 19.22 32.99
C GLY A 273 16.14 20.53 33.16
N LYS A 274 15.03 20.71 32.42
CA LYS A 274 14.30 21.98 32.35
C LYS A 274 13.50 22.26 33.63
N VAL A 275 13.38 23.56 33.95
CA VAL A 275 12.36 24.08 34.88
C VAL A 275 11.11 24.44 34.09
N ARG A 276 9.96 23.86 34.45
CA ARG A 276 8.65 24.21 33.90
C ARG A 276 7.88 25.04 34.92
N GLU A 277 7.73 26.32 34.64
CA GLU A 277 7.00 27.26 35.49
C GLU A 277 5.49 27.25 35.16
N PHE A 278 4.66 27.17 36.20
CA PHE A 278 3.20 27.18 36.09
C PHE A 278 2.62 28.49 36.63
N ASN A 279 1.45 28.86 36.10
CA ASN A 279 0.66 29.99 36.59
C ASN A 279 0.33 29.81 38.08
N ASN A 280 0.23 30.93 38.80
CA ASN A 280 -0.07 30.92 40.23
C ASN A 280 -1.44 30.30 40.53
N ILE A 281 -1.44 29.30 41.39
CA ILE A 281 -2.61 28.57 41.84
C ILE A 281 -3.21 29.32 43.04
N VAL A 282 -4.44 29.79 42.93
CA VAL A 282 -5.17 30.31 44.09
C VAL A 282 -5.77 29.13 44.84
N TYR A 283 -5.29 28.84 46.05
CA TYR A 283 -5.85 27.76 46.87
C TYR A 283 -7.23 28.15 47.41
N VAL A 284 -8.24 27.42 46.95
CA VAL A 284 -9.61 27.44 47.46
C VAL A 284 -9.99 25.99 47.69
N PRO A 285 -10.31 25.56 48.93
CA PRO A 285 -10.73 24.19 49.17
C PRO A 285 -11.93 23.82 48.29
N ASP A 286 -11.92 22.60 47.76
CA ASP A 286 -13.06 21.86 47.19
C ASP A 286 -14.10 21.63 48.30
N VAL A 287 -14.76 22.70 48.74
CA VAL A 287 -16.01 22.59 49.48
C VAL A 287 -17.06 22.03 48.54
N GLU A 288 -17.76 21.00 49.02
CA GLU A 288 -18.87 20.30 48.35
C GLU A 288 -20.04 21.22 47.94
N GLN A 289 -19.95 22.52 48.24
CA GLN A 289 -20.95 23.56 48.02
C GLN A 289 -20.78 24.36 46.71
N ASN A 290 -19.63 24.26 46.01
CA ASN A 290 -19.39 24.98 44.73
C ASN A 290 -19.64 24.14 43.46
N LEU A 291 -20.09 22.89 43.62
CA LEU A 291 -20.44 21.97 42.53
C LEU A 291 -21.95 21.69 42.56
N LYS A 292 -22.66 21.94 41.46
CA LYS A 292 -24.09 21.60 41.38
C LYS A 292 -24.26 20.09 41.30
N GLN A 293 -24.62 19.49 42.43
CA GLN A 293 -24.98 18.08 42.49
C GLN A 293 -26.36 17.83 41.85
N ILE A 294 -26.43 16.81 40.99
CA ILE A 294 -27.65 16.43 40.27
C ILE A 294 -27.98 14.97 40.60
N TRP A 295 -29.02 14.73 41.38
CA TRP A 295 -29.44 13.38 41.80
C TRP A 295 -30.83 12.98 41.32
N ASN A 296 -31.63 13.93 40.80
CA ASN A 296 -32.96 13.69 40.23
C ASN A 296 -33.36 14.78 39.21
N LEU A 297 -34.54 14.61 38.60
CA LEU A 297 -35.15 15.55 37.64
C LEU A 297 -35.21 17.00 38.19
N ALA A 298 -35.61 17.21 39.45
CA ALA A 298 -35.73 18.55 40.03
C ALA A 298 -34.37 19.25 40.11
N THR A 299 -33.34 18.58 40.63
CA THR A 299 -31.97 19.15 40.69
C THR A 299 -31.37 19.41 39.30
N PHE A 300 -31.77 18.64 38.28
CA PHE A 300 -31.40 18.91 36.88
C PHE A 300 -32.10 20.16 36.34
N GLN A 301 -33.40 20.32 36.59
CA GLN A 301 -34.13 21.53 36.21
C GLN A 301 -33.62 22.78 36.92
N GLU A 302 -33.19 22.67 38.18
CA GLU A 302 -32.50 23.76 38.89
C GLU A 302 -31.19 24.13 38.20
N PHE A 303 -30.33 23.15 37.89
CA PHE A 303 -29.07 23.39 37.16
C PHE A 303 -29.31 24.14 35.84
N VAL A 304 -30.24 23.66 35.02
CA VAL A 304 -30.64 24.31 33.75
C VAL A 304 -31.10 25.75 34.00
N SER A 305 -31.91 25.98 35.04
CA SER A 305 -32.42 27.30 35.40
C SER A 305 -31.32 28.25 35.90
N GLU A 306 -30.34 27.76 36.64
CA GLU A 306 -29.19 28.53 37.13
C GLU A 306 -28.24 28.95 36.00
N VAL A 307 -27.98 28.04 35.04
CA VAL A 307 -27.21 28.36 33.83
C VAL A 307 -27.98 29.31 32.91
N ALA A 308 -29.30 29.15 32.78
CA ALA A 308 -30.15 30.11 32.07
C ALA A 308 -30.13 31.50 32.73
N GLY A 309 -30.15 31.55 34.06
CA GLY A 309 -30.02 32.77 34.88
C GLY A 309 -28.63 33.42 34.90
N GLY A 310 -27.68 32.94 34.08
CA GLY A 310 -26.38 33.57 33.87
C GLY A 310 -25.18 32.88 34.51
N LYS A 311 -25.36 31.81 35.32
CA LYS A 311 -24.24 31.03 35.89
C LYS A 311 -23.58 30.11 34.86
N LYS A 312 -23.07 30.67 33.75
CA LYS A 312 -22.55 29.90 32.60
C LYS A 312 -21.36 28.99 32.93
N THR A 313 -20.55 29.36 33.92
CA THR A 313 -19.38 28.60 34.41
C THR A 313 -19.70 27.63 35.54
N LEU A 314 -20.98 27.42 35.89
CA LEU A 314 -21.39 26.52 36.98
C LEU A 314 -21.00 25.07 36.68
N ASN A 315 -20.03 24.54 37.41
CA ASN A 315 -19.69 23.13 37.36
C ASN A 315 -20.83 22.27 37.93
N ALA A 316 -21.08 21.12 37.32
CA ALA A 316 -22.14 20.20 37.75
C ALA A 316 -21.68 18.74 37.69
N ARG A 317 -22.20 17.90 38.58
CA ARG A 317 -21.94 16.45 38.58
C ARG A 317 -23.18 15.65 38.91
N ILE A 318 -23.39 14.53 38.22
CA ILE A 318 -24.46 13.59 38.55
C ILE A 318 -24.05 12.75 39.77
N THR A 319 -24.81 12.88 40.86
CA THR A 319 -24.64 12.14 42.13
C THR A 319 -25.79 11.17 42.41
N ALA A 320 -26.68 10.95 41.43
CA ALA A 320 -27.78 10.00 41.52
C ALA A 320 -27.32 8.58 41.92
N GLY A 321 -27.99 7.97 42.90
CA GLY A 321 -27.71 6.60 43.35
C GLY A 321 -27.97 5.54 42.26
N GLY A 322 -29.00 5.75 41.44
CA GLY A 322 -29.31 4.88 40.29
C GLY A 322 -28.34 5.08 39.11
N ALA A 323 -28.45 4.23 38.08
CA ALA A 323 -27.64 4.34 36.85
C ALA A 323 -28.12 5.45 35.90
N SER A 324 -29.38 5.89 36.03
CA SER A 324 -29.98 6.93 35.19
C SER A 324 -30.88 7.88 35.98
N ILE A 325 -30.98 9.13 35.52
CA ILE A 325 -32.05 10.06 35.83
C ILE A 325 -33.04 10.05 34.65
N ASP A 326 -34.31 9.81 34.95
CA ASP A 326 -35.40 9.90 33.97
C ASP A 326 -35.85 11.38 33.81
N LEU A 327 -35.85 11.83 32.56
CA LEU A 327 -36.25 13.16 32.09
C LEU A 327 -37.39 13.06 31.05
N SER A 328 -37.97 11.87 30.83
CA SER A 328 -38.99 11.62 29.80
C SER A 328 -40.24 12.50 29.96
N SER A 329 -40.60 12.85 31.19
CA SER A 329 -41.71 13.75 31.51
C SER A 329 -41.51 15.20 31.03
N ILE A 330 -40.26 15.62 30.80
CA ILE A 330 -39.94 16.98 30.31
C ILE A 330 -39.48 17.01 28.85
N ALA A 331 -39.36 15.85 28.19
CA ALA A 331 -38.76 15.74 26.85
C ALA A 331 -39.37 16.71 25.82
N GLY A 332 -40.71 16.77 25.74
CA GLY A 332 -41.42 17.64 24.78
C GLY A 332 -41.45 19.14 25.13
N SER A 333 -40.97 19.53 26.31
CA SER A 333 -40.90 20.93 26.79
C SER A 333 -39.49 21.39 27.16
N PHE A 334 -38.48 20.52 26.99
CA PHE A 334 -37.10 20.83 27.33
C PHE A 334 -36.49 21.80 26.32
N THR A 335 -35.78 22.80 26.83
CA THR A 335 -35.04 23.80 26.06
C THR A 335 -33.54 23.60 26.26
N SER A 336 -32.80 23.60 25.16
CA SER A 336 -31.34 23.43 25.13
C SER A 336 -30.62 24.38 26.10
N ILE A 337 -29.53 23.93 26.74
CA ILE A 337 -28.73 24.77 27.63
C ILE A 337 -27.85 25.72 26.80
N GLU A 338 -28.03 27.03 26.98
CA GLU A 338 -27.33 28.08 26.23
C GLU A 338 -25.97 28.47 26.83
N ASP A 339 -24.95 28.66 25.97
CA ASP A 339 -23.61 29.20 26.27
C ASP A 339 -22.92 28.58 27.51
N TYR A 340 -22.97 27.24 27.65
CA TYR A 340 -22.42 26.58 28.83
C TYR A 340 -20.89 26.50 28.79
N LYS A 341 -20.23 27.09 29.79
CA LYS A 341 -18.77 27.22 29.94
C LYS A 341 -18.17 26.37 31.08
N GLY A 342 -19.01 25.80 31.95
CA GLY A 342 -18.57 24.96 33.07
C GLY A 342 -18.18 23.53 32.66
N VAL A 343 -17.82 22.73 33.66
CA VAL A 343 -17.60 21.29 33.53
C VAL A 343 -18.85 20.52 33.99
N PHE A 344 -19.44 19.73 33.09
CA PHE A 344 -20.52 18.79 33.39
C PHE A 344 -19.97 17.36 33.45
N ASP A 345 -19.88 16.80 34.65
CA ASP A 345 -19.42 15.42 34.87
C ASP A 345 -20.61 14.47 35.06
N GLY A 346 -20.86 13.65 34.04
CA GLY A 346 -21.89 12.62 34.06
C GLY A 346 -21.60 11.48 35.05
N ASN A 347 -20.37 11.35 35.57
CA ASN A 347 -20.01 10.36 36.59
C ASN A 347 -20.38 8.90 36.22
N GLY A 348 -20.33 8.57 34.92
CA GLY A 348 -20.73 7.27 34.37
C GLY A 348 -22.25 7.02 34.32
N LYS A 349 -23.08 8.06 34.53
CA LYS A 349 -24.55 7.96 34.60
C LYS A 349 -25.22 8.34 33.28
N THR A 350 -26.51 8.02 33.19
CA THR A 350 -27.37 8.34 32.04
C THR A 350 -28.40 9.43 32.35
N LEU A 351 -28.52 10.44 31.48
CA LEU A 351 -29.72 11.27 31.38
C LEU A 351 -30.63 10.71 30.29
N SER A 352 -31.87 10.34 30.64
CA SER A 352 -32.81 9.69 29.71
C SER A 352 -34.04 10.55 29.46
N PHE A 353 -34.11 11.21 28.31
CA PHE A 353 -35.34 11.84 27.80
C PHE A 353 -36.31 10.83 27.17
N GLY A 354 -35.90 9.56 27.05
CA GLY A 354 -36.64 8.53 26.34
C GLY A 354 -36.55 8.67 24.81
N THR A 355 -37.28 7.82 24.10
CA THR A 355 -37.25 7.73 22.62
C THR A 355 -38.63 7.83 21.96
N SER A 356 -39.71 7.96 22.74
CA SER A 356 -41.08 8.15 22.24
C SER A 356 -41.28 9.58 21.73
N THR A 357 -41.06 10.55 22.61
CA THR A 357 -41.25 11.99 22.39
C THR A 357 -39.97 12.63 21.86
N ALA A 358 -40.10 13.58 20.93
CA ALA A 358 -38.97 14.36 20.47
C ALA A 358 -38.56 15.41 21.52
N THR A 359 -37.26 15.68 21.64
CA THR A 359 -36.68 16.70 22.51
C THR A 359 -35.61 17.50 21.77
N GLN A 360 -35.00 18.48 22.44
CA GLN A 360 -33.90 19.29 21.92
C GLN A 360 -32.53 18.74 22.36
N PRO A 361 -31.43 19.09 21.67
CA PRO A 361 -30.06 18.87 22.14
C PRO A 361 -29.84 19.33 23.59
N LEU A 362 -29.00 18.62 24.34
CA LEU A 362 -28.72 18.98 25.74
C LEU A 362 -28.13 20.40 25.87
N PHE A 363 -27.23 20.78 24.97
CA PHE A 363 -26.61 22.10 24.86
C PHE A 363 -26.89 22.72 23.48
N ASN A 364 -27.15 24.03 23.44
CA ASN A 364 -27.25 24.76 22.18
C ASN A 364 -25.83 25.10 21.67
N GLU A 365 -25.06 25.84 22.47
CA GLU A 365 -23.64 26.07 22.27
C GLU A 365 -22.86 25.64 23.53
N LEU A 366 -22.01 24.62 23.38
CA LEU A 366 -21.11 24.14 24.42
C LEU A 366 -19.74 24.81 24.28
N ARG A 367 -19.33 25.52 25.33
CA ARG A 367 -18.01 26.17 25.46
C ARG A 367 -17.13 25.61 26.58
N GLY A 368 -17.69 24.76 27.44
CA GLY A 368 -16.97 24.01 28.46
C GLY A 368 -16.85 22.52 28.13
N VAL A 369 -16.60 21.71 29.15
CA VAL A 369 -16.38 20.26 29.00
C VAL A 369 -17.59 19.47 29.49
N VAL A 370 -18.04 18.50 28.71
CA VAL A 370 -18.95 17.45 29.18
C VAL A 370 -18.19 16.13 29.17
N LYS A 371 -18.19 15.41 30.29
CA LYS A 371 -17.45 14.13 30.41
C LYS A 371 -18.25 13.02 31.08
N ASN A 372 -17.90 11.77 30.76
CA ASN A 372 -18.40 10.56 31.42
C ASN A 372 -19.94 10.46 31.46
N LEU A 373 -20.62 10.95 30.41
CA LEU A 373 -22.08 11.09 30.39
C LEU A 373 -22.70 10.23 29.27
N THR A 374 -23.76 9.49 29.59
CA THR A 374 -24.65 8.91 28.58
C THR A 374 -25.91 9.76 28.44
N VAL A 375 -26.34 10.05 27.22
CA VAL A 375 -27.64 10.69 26.94
C VAL A 375 -28.47 9.80 26.04
N THR A 376 -29.70 9.51 26.45
CA THR A 376 -30.69 8.78 25.64
C THR A 376 -31.81 9.73 25.24
N ALA A 377 -31.92 10.03 23.95
CA ALA A 377 -32.86 11.02 23.43
C ALA A 377 -33.30 10.72 22.00
N LYS A 378 -34.49 11.22 21.64
CA LYS A 378 -34.96 11.36 20.26
C LYS A 378 -34.96 12.84 19.90
N ILE A 379 -34.11 13.23 18.97
CA ILE A 379 -34.11 14.56 18.34
C ILE A 379 -34.79 14.41 16.97
N ALA A 380 -35.82 15.21 16.71
CA ALA A 380 -36.55 15.21 15.45
C ALA A 380 -36.91 16.66 15.09
N GLU A 381 -36.18 17.24 14.15
CA GLU A 381 -36.21 18.69 13.90
C GLU A 381 -36.42 19.00 12.40
N THR A 382 -37.21 20.04 12.14
CA THR A 382 -37.53 20.56 10.80
C THR A 382 -37.20 22.06 10.79
N SER A 383 -36.39 22.52 9.83
CA SER A 383 -35.91 23.92 9.79
C SER A 383 -36.07 24.56 8.40
N THR A 384 -36.10 25.89 8.38
CA THR A 384 -36.07 26.76 7.19
C THR A 384 -34.71 27.43 6.98
N SER A 385 -33.70 27.17 7.82
CA SER A 385 -32.38 27.82 7.77
C SER A 385 -31.25 26.88 8.22
N ASN A 386 -30.00 27.37 8.09
CA ASN A 386 -28.76 26.79 8.65
C ASN A 386 -29.02 26.02 9.94
N TYR A 387 -28.60 24.75 9.99
CA TYR A 387 -28.94 23.92 11.14
C TYR A 387 -27.83 22.98 11.57
N GLU A 388 -27.66 22.91 12.88
CA GLU A 388 -26.64 22.14 13.56
C GLU A 388 -27.38 21.31 14.61
N VAL A 389 -27.19 19.99 14.62
CA VAL A 389 -27.93 19.10 15.51
C VAL A 389 -27.10 17.87 15.91
N GLY A 390 -27.21 17.51 17.19
CA GLY A 390 -26.70 16.30 17.80
C GLY A 390 -27.30 16.15 19.20
N ILE A 391 -27.26 14.96 19.80
CA ILE A 391 -27.91 14.70 21.10
C ILE A 391 -27.27 15.53 22.23
N PHE A 392 -25.95 15.73 22.19
CA PHE A 392 -25.24 16.51 23.19
C PHE A 392 -25.25 17.99 22.87
N ALA A 393 -24.85 18.38 21.66
CA ALA A 393 -24.72 19.78 21.28
C ALA A 393 -25.09 20.06 19.82
N ARG A 394 -25.66 21.25 19.55
CA ARG A 394 -25.66 21.77 18.18
C ARG A 394 -24.24 22.16 17.77
N SER A 395 -23.64 23.06 18.55
CA SER A 395 -22.29 23.59 18.34
C SER A 395 -21.41 23.33 19.55
N VAL A 396 -20.18 22.90 19.33
CA VAL A 396 -19.10 22.96 20.31
C VAL A 396 -18.13 24.05 19.85
N ARG A 397 -17.77 24.99 20.72
CA ARG A 397 -16.86 26.09 20.38
C ARG A 397 -16.11 26.56 21.62
N PRO A 398 -14.77 26.54 21.65
CA PRO A 398 -14.02 27.13 22.75
C PRO A 398 -14.42 28.58 23.04
N SER A 399 -14.14 29.00 24.26
CA SER A 399 -14.22 30.41 24.63
C SER A 399 -13.13 31.20 23.88
N ASN A 400 -13.33 32.52 23.80
CA ASN A 400 -12.40 33.45 23.14
C ASN A 400 -11.29 33.95 24.08
N GLU A 401 -11.21 33.39 25.29
CA GLU A 401 -10.06 33.50 26.19
C GLU A 401 -9.12 32.32 25.91
N VAL A 402 -7.81 32.58 25.94
CA VAL A 402 -6.78 31.65 25.42
C VAL A 402 -6.68 30.40 26.31
N ASP A 403 -6.61 29.23 25.68
CA ASP A 403 -6.47 27.88 26.27
C ASP A 403 -7.70 27.25 26.95
N ASP A 404 -8.93 27.73 26.70
CA ASP A 404 -10.15 27.05 27.18
C ASP A 404 -10.48 25.76 26.41
N ILE A 405 -10.46 24.61 27.11
CA ILE A 405 -10.87 23.30 26.55
C ILE A 405 -12.41 23.22 26.51
N ALA A 406 -12.98 23.26 25.31
CA ALA A 406 -14.37 22.89 25.07
C ALA A 406 -14.48 21.49 24.44
N GLY A 407 -15.52 20.72 24.80
CA GLY A 407 -15.88 19.51 24.08
C GLY A 407 -16.37 18.33 24.92
N LEU A 408 -16.28 17.13 24.34
CA LEU A 408 -16.87 15.90 24.87
C LEU A 408 -15.79 14.85 25.13
N GLN A 409 -15.84 14.21 26.30
CA GLN A 409 -14.87 13.19 26.73
C GLN A 409 -15.61 11.97 27.30
N ASN A 410 -15.41 10.78 26.73
CA ASN A 410 -16.04 9.53 27.20
C ASN A 410 -17.59 9.63 27.27
N CYS A 411 -18.21 10.31 26.30
CA CYS A 411 -19.66 10.52 26.24
C CYS A 411 -20.34 9.54 25.29
N THR A 412 -21.54 9.06 25.63
CA THR A 412 -22.30 8.10 24.81
C THR A 412 -23.68 8.63 24.43
N ALA A 413 -24.04 8.56 23.15
CA ALA A 413 -25.36 8.95 22.64
C ALA A 413 -26.20 7.74 22.21
N ASN A 414 -27.43 7.64 22.72
CA ASN A 414 -28.41 6.60 22.38
C ASN A 414 -29.71 7.23 21.86
N GLY A 415 -30.41 6.52 20.98
CA GLY A 415 -31.72 6.92 20.45
C GLY A 415 -31.65 7.30 18.97
N SER A 416 -32.05 8.52 18.61
CA SER A 416 -32.06 8.96 17.21
C SER A 416 -31.94 10.46 17.01
N VAL A 417 -31.25 10.88 15.94
CA VAL A 417 -31.23 12.26 15.42
C VAL A 417 -31.80 12.24 14.01
N THR A 418 -32.96 12.86 13.81
CA THR A 418 -33.58 13.00 12.48
C THR A 418 -33.76 14.47 12.14
N TYR A 419 -33.17 14.89 11.02
CA TYR A 419 -33.41 16.21 10.43
C TYR A 419 -34.22 16.06 9.15
N THR A 420 -35.28 16.84 9.02
CA THR A 420 -36.06 16.96 7.78
C THR A 420 -35.87 18.38 7.24
N PRO A 421 -35.31 18.57 6.03
CA PRO A 421 -35.19 19.90 5.45
C PRO A 421 -36.58 20.41 5.05
N SER A 422 -36.76 21.72 4.95
CA SER A 422 -37.90 22.29 4.22
C SER A 422 -37.48 22.75 2.81
N ASP A 423 -38.45 23.13 1.99
CA ASP A 423 -38.21 23.50 0.58
C ASP A 423 -37.45 24.82 0.38
N ALA A 424 -37.33 25.64 1.44
CA ALA A 424 -36.81 27.01 1.39
C ALA A 424 -35.43 27.20 2.07
N VAL A 425 -34.74 26.11 2.44
CA VAL A 425 -33.48 26.18 3.20
C VAL A 425 -32.31 26.67 2.33
N SER A 426 -31.38 27.41 2.94
CA SER A 426 -30.07 27.72 2.36
C SER A 426 -28.95 27.60 3.41
N GLY A 427 -27.73 27.23 2.97
CA GLY A 427 -26.51 27.27 3.78
C GLY A 427 -25.86 25.90 4.11
N ASN A 428 -25.58 25.62 5.38
CA ASN A 428 -24.97 24.38 5.85
C ASN A 428 -25.91 23.62 6.80
N ALA A 429 -26.02 22.30 6.61
CA ALA A 429 -26.70 21.42 7.55
C ALA A 429 -25.68 20.43 8.13
N CYS A 430 -25.45 20.50 9.44
CA CYS A 430 -24.41 19.74 10.14
C CYS A 430 -25.08 18.81 11.16
N ILE A 431 -25.10 17.51 10.87
CA ILE A 431 -25.83 16.52 11.67
C ILE A 431 -24.83 15.51 12.24
N GLY A 432 -24.70 15.49 13.56
CA GLY A 432 -23.99 14.43 14.29
C GLY A 432 -24.96 13.62 15.15
N GLY A 433 -24.57 12.42 15.59
CA GLY A 433 -25.24 11.75 16.70
C GLY A 433 -24.96 12.45 18.03
N LEU A 434 -23.73 12.96 18.23
CA LEU A 434 -23.36 13.72 19.43
C LEU A 434 -23.35 15.24 19.17
N VAL A 435 -22.64 15.69 18.12
CA VAL A 435 -22.38 17.11 17.85
C VAL A 435 -22.69 17.46 16.40
N GLY A 436 -23.53 18.48 16.18
CA GLY A 436 -23.78 19.01 14.84
C GLY A 436 -22.52 19.58 14.19
N ASN A 437 -21.95 20.61 14.81
CA ASN A 437 -20.80 21.34 14.29
C ASN A 437 -19.72 21.53 15.38
N ASN A 438 -18.52 20.98 15.15
CA ASN A 438 -17.36 21.21 16.00
C ASN A 438 -16.56 22.42 15.50
N ARG A 439 -16.58 23.50 16.26
CA ARG A 439 -15.87 24.75 15.96
C ARG A 439 -14.60 24.88 16.80
N GLY A 440 -13.78 23.83 16.76
CA GLY A 440 -12.48 23.75 17.44
C GLY A 440 -12.47 23.14 18.85
N GLY A 441 -13.55 22.50 19.30
CA GLY A 441 -13.52 21.69 20.53
C GLY A 441 -12.85 20.33 20.34
N THR A 442 -12.48 19.66 21.42
CA THR A 442 -11.96 18.27 21.37
C THR A 442 -13.10 17.27 21.59
N ILE A 443 -13.25 16.30 20.71
CA ILE A 443 -14.23 15.21 20.85
C ILE A 443 -13.45 13.90 20.95
N THR A 444 -13.43 13.27 22.13
CA THR A 444 -12.58 12.09 22.36
C THR A 444 -13.22 10.99 23.20
N GLY A 445 -12.90 9.74 22.89
CA GLY A 445 -13.41 8.55 23.59
C GLY A 445 -14.94 8.38 23.51
N CYS A 446 -15.61 9.10 22.61
CA CYS A 446 -17.07 9.17 22.59
C CYS A 446 -17.69 8.11 21.68
N THR A 447 -18.88 7.63 22.04
CA THR A 447 -19.59 6.56 21.32
C THR A 447 -20.97 7.01 20.83
N ASN A 448 -21.25 6.87 19.54
CA ASN A 448 -22.61 6.99 19.01
C ASN A 448 -23.25 5.61 18.77
N ASN A 449 -24.35 5.35 19.47
CA ASN A 449 -25.27 4.24 19.20
C ASN A 449 -26.56 4.71 18.52
N ALA A 450 -26.79 6.02 18.40
CA ALA A 450 -28.04 6.59 17.89
C ALA A 450 -28.11 6.52 16.36
N THR A 451 -29.31 6.32 15.82
CA THR A 451 -29.55 6.43 14.37
C THR A 451 -29.55 7.89 13.95
N VAL A 452 -28.66 8.27 13.01
CA VAL A 452 -28.56 9.61 12.44
C VAL A 452 -29.16 9.61 11.04
N THR A 453 -30.17 10.44 10.77
CA THR A 453 -30.90 10.42 9.50
C THR A 453 -31.15 11.83 8.96
N PHE A 454 -30.73 12.06 7.73
CA PHE A 454 -31.17 13.17 6.89
C PHE A 454 -32.37 12.71 6.05
N ALA A 455 -33.58 13.06 6.47
CA ALA A 455 -34.83 12.54 5.91
C ALA A 455 -35.26 13.26 4.62
N ASN A 456 -36.04 12.56 3.78
CA ASN A 456 -36.64 13.09 2.55
C ASN A 456 -37.81 14.05 2.88
N ASN A 457 -37.89 15.22 2.23
CA ASN A 457 -39.02 16.16 2.37
C ASN A 457 -40.12 15.99 1.31
N GLY A 458 -40.14 14.90 0.55
CA GLY A 458 -41.22 14.63 -0.42
C GLY A 458 -40.94 15.09 -1.86
N SER A 459 -39.68 14.98 -2.31
CA SER A 459 -39.23 15.12 -3.71
C SER A 459 -38.86 16.53 -4.23
N SER A 460 -38.94 17.60 -3.44
CA SER A 460 -38.24 18.85 -3.74
C SER A 460 -36.71 18.66 -3.67
N THR A 461 -35.97 19.39 -4.51
CA THR A 461 -34.51 19.50 -4.37
C THR A 461 -34.20 20.61 -3.39
N VAL A 462 -33.42 20.33 -2.34
CA VAL A 462 -32.97 21.39 -1.43
C VAL A 462 -31.85 22.18 -2.11
N HIS A 463 -32.16 23.43 -2.46
CA HIS A 463 -31.25 24.30 -3.18
C HIS A 463 -30.24 24.95 -2.23
N ALA A 464 -29.00 25.15 -2.70
CA ALA A 464 -27.96 25.91 -2.00
C ALA A 464 -27.61 25.45 -0.57
N MET A 465 -27.77 24.15 -0.25
CA MET A 465 -27.41 23.62 1.07
C MET A 465 -26.39 22.47 1.00
N GLN A 466 -25.28 22.57 1.76
CA GLN A 466 -24.26 21.52 1.90
C GLN A 466 -24.53 20.63 3.15
N PRO A 467 -25.09 19.42 3.00
CA PRO A 467 -25.27 18.48 4.11
C PRO A 467 -23.95 17.79 4.49
N SER A 468 -23.61 17.86 5.78
CA SER A 468 -22.46 17.21 6.42
C SER A 468 -23.00 16.31 7.53
N ILE A 469 -22.93 14.99 7.33
CA ILE A 469 -23.61 13.98 8.15
C ILE A 469 -22.55 13.03 8.74
N GLY A 470 -22.47 12.99 10.06
CA GLY A 470 -21.61 12.07 10.82
C GLY A 470 -22.40 11.31 11.86
N GLY A 471 -21.97 10.10 12.22
CA GLY A 471 -22.51 9.42 13.39
C GLY A 471 -22.06 10.06 14.71
N VAL A 472 -20.87 10.66 14.78
CA VAL A 472 -20.40 11.39 15.97
C VAL A 472 -20.49 12.90 15.77
N VAL A 473 -19.81 13.42 14.74
CA VAL A 473 -19.71 14.85 14.43
C VAL A 473 -20.16 15.13 12.98
N GLY A 474 -21.11 16.03 12.78
CA GLY A 474 -21.57 16.37 11.43
C GLY A 474 -20.52 17.08 10.58
N ARG A 475 -19.94 18.16 11.13
CA ARG A 475 -18.96 19.02 10.45
C ARG A 475 -17.92 19.54 11.44
N THR A 476 -16.72 19.84 10.95
CA THR A 476 -15.74 20.66 11.69
C THR A 476 -15.30 21.90 10.94
N GLN A 477 -14.95 22.96 11.66
CA GLN A 477 -14.43 24.22 11.09
C GLN A 477 -13.71 25.07 12.16
N LYS A 478 -12.91 26.07 11.74
CA LYS A 478 -12.17 26.94 12.67
C LYS A 478 -13.10 27.70 13.64
N GLY A 479 -12.75 27.70 14.92
CA GLY A 479 -13.37 28.56 15.94
C GLY A 479 -12.59 29.86 16.15
N GLY A 480 -13.06 30.98 15.59
CA GLY A 480 -12.49 32.31 15.84
C GLY A 480 -10.99 32.44 15.51
N ASP A 481 -10.25 33.18 16.34
CA ASP A 481 -8.82 33.47 16.16
C ASP A 481 -7.87 32.38 16.71
N LEU A 482 -8.40 31.24 17.16
CA LEU A 482 -7.58 30.15 17.69
C LEU A 482 -6.53 29.67 16.69
N SER A 483 -5.30 29.44 17.18
CA SER A 483 -4.16 28.98 16.39
C SER A 483 -4.16 27.47 16.15
N THR A 484 -4.92 26.71 16.94
CA THR A 484 -5.08 25.26 16.88
C THR A 484 -6.56 24.89 16.94
N GLN A 485 -6.92 23.70 16.45
CA GLN A 485 -8.30 23.20 16.38
C GLN A 485 -8.34 21.85 17.11
N GLY A 486 -9.30 21.64 18.02
CA GLY A 486 -9.35 20.45 18.87
C GLY A 486 -9.54 19.14 18.10
N ASP A 487 -8.92 18.07 18.62
CA ASP A 487 -8.84 16.78 17.93
C ASP A 487 -10.15 15.98 17.94
N ILE A 488 -10.29 15.09 16.94
CA ILE A 488 -11.31 14.04 16.90
C ILE A 488 -10.59 12.69 17.04
N SER A 489 -10.51 12.18 18.26
CA SER A 489 -9.71 10.98 18.58
C SER A 489 -10.51 9.88 19.28
N ASN A 490 -10.20 8.61 18.99
CA ASN A 490 -10.73 7.44 19.70
C ASN A 490 -12.28 7.35 19.77
N ASN A 491 -12.98 7.95 18.81
CA ASN A 491 -14.44 7.97 18.77
C ASN A 491 -14.99 6.76 18.01
N THR A 492 -16.10 6.21 18.48
CA THR A 492 -16.74 5.02 17.91
C THR A 492 -18.15 5.33 17.41
N ASN A 493 -18.49 4.89 16.21
CA ASN A 493 -19.88 4.84 15.74
C ASN A 493 -20.36 3.40 15.56
N ALA A 494 -21.38 3.01 16.33
CA ALA A 494 -22.17 1.80 16.13
C ALA A 494 -23.57 2.11 15.57
N GLY A 495 -24.02 3.37 15.66
CA GLY A 495 -25.29 3.84 15.12
C GLY A 495 -25.35 3.85 13.59
N THR A 496 -26.56 3.80 13.03
CA THR A 496 -26.78 3.85 11.57
C THR A 496 -26.84 5.30 11.08
N VAL A 497 -26.11 5.63 10.01
CA VAL A 497 -26.02 6.99 9.42
C VAL A 497 -26.61 6.97 8.01
N VAL A 498 -27.65 7.77 7.76
CA VAL A 498 -28.44 7.70 6.51
C VAL A 498 -28.69 9.06 5.87
N CYS A 499 -28.51 9.15 4.55
CA CYS A 499 -29.05 10.20 3.70
C CYS A 499 -30.23 9.70 2.85
N GLY A 500 -31.30 10.49 2.79
CA GLY A 500 -32.47 10.26 1.94
C GLY A 500 -33.05 11.49 1.23
N ALA A 501 -32.33 12.61 1.15
CA ALA A 501 -32.81 13.85 0.55
C ALA A 501 -32.04 14.26 -0.71
N LYS A 502 -32.66 15.09 -1.55
CA LYS A 502 -32.10 15.60 -2.80
C LYS A 502 -31.45 16.98 -2.59
N PHE A 503 -30.27 17.22 -3.14
CA PHE A 503 -29.52 18.48 -2.95
C PHE A 503 -28.97 19.07 -4.25
N SER A 504 -28.85 20.40 -4.33
CA SER A 504 -28.15 21.07 -5.44
C SER A 504 -26.64 21.27 -5.20
N GLN A 505 -26.09 20.66 -4.14
CA GLN A 505 -24.73 20.86 -3.62
C GLN A 505 -24.14 19.52 -3.15
N GLY A 506 -22.83 19.48 -2.91
CA GLY A 506 -22.14 18.26 -2.48
C GLY A 506 -22.61 17.72 -1.13
N ILE A 507 -22.67 16.38 -1.03
CA ILE A 507 -23.11 15.63 0.15
C ILE A 507 -21.91 14.90 0.77
N TYR A 508 -21.75 14.99 2.09
CA TYR A 508 -20.65 14.37 2.83
C TYR A 508 -21.19 13.45 3.95
N LEU A 509 -20.90 12.14 3.88
CA LEU A 509 -21.34 11.12 4.83
C LEU A 509 -20.15 10.40 5.46
N GLY A 510 -20.09 10.33 6.79
CA GLY A 510 -19.15 9.47 7.53
C GLY A 510 -19.81 8.78 8.72
N GLY A 511 -19.30 7.62 9.14
CA GLY A 511 -19.73 7.02 10.41
C GLY A 511 -19.30 7.83 11.62
N VAL A 512 -18.13 8.49 11.60
CA VAL A 512 -17.68 9.37 12.68
C VAL A 512 -17.81 10.84 12.28
N LEU A 513 -17.21 11.25 11.15
CA LEU A 513 -17.21 12.64 10.68
C LEU A 513 -17.78 12.80 9.27
N GLY A 514 -18.74 13.71 9.09
CA GLY A 514 -19.24 14.09 7.75
C GLY A 514 -18.19 14.86 6.93
N TYR A 515 -17.84 16.09 7.35
CA TYR A 515 -16.95 16.97 6.59
C TYR A 515 -15.98 17.78 7.47
N GLN A 516 -14.68 17.68 7.16
CA GLN A 516 -13.63 18.53 7.70
C GLN A 516 -13.39 19.78 6.82
N VAL A 517 -13.70 20.98 7.31
CA VAL A 517 -13.53 22.22 6.51
C VAL A 517 -12.07 22.67 6.43
N GLU A 518 -11.30 22.51 7.50
CA GLU A 518 -9.94 23.06 7.66
C GLU A 518 -8.90 21.96 7.86
N LYS A 519 -7.61 22.29 7.70
CA LYS A 519 -6.50 21.32 7.77
C LYS A 519 -6.01 21.01 9.20
N ALA A 520 -6.54 21.69 10.21
CA ALA A 520 -5.87 21.86 11.50
C ALA A 520 -6.20 20.82 12.59
N GLU A 521 -7.08 19.84 12.34
CA GLU A 521 -7.40 18.77 13.30
C GLU A 521 -6.72 17.47 12.88
N SER A 522 -6.17 16.74 13.86
CA SER A 522 -5.87 15.33 13.68
C SER A 522 -7.15 14.51 13.87
N ILE A 523 -7.32 13.47 13.05
CA ILE A 523 -8.38 12.48 13.20
C ILE A 523 -7.72 11.12 13.43
N SER A 524 -7.78 10.61 14.66
CA SER A 524 -6.97 9.47 15.09
C SER A 524 -7.79 8.39 15.80
N GLY A 525 -7.45 7.11 15.59
CA GLY A 525 -8.04 5.98 16.34
C GLY A 525 -9.57 5.83 16.24
N CYS A 526 -10.23 6.53 15.31
CA CYS A 526 -11.68 6.55 15.21
C CYS A 526 -12.21 5.29 14.50
N THR A 527 -13.28 4.70 15.03
CA THR A 527 -13.84 3.45 14.53
C THR A 527 -15.28 3.57 14.08
N ASN A 528 -15.66 2.79 13.06
CA ASN A 528 -17.04 2.59 12.66
C ASN A 528 -17.40 1.11 12.61
N SER A 529 -18.58 0.79 13.14
CA SER A 529 -19.24 -0.51 13.07
C SER A 529 -20.70 -0.41 12.63
N GLY A 530 -21.25 0.80 12.50
CA GLY A 530 -22.60 1.07 12.02
C GLY A 530 -22.72 1.21 10.50
N LEU A 531 -23.91 1.00 9.97
CA LEU A 531 -24.22 1.19 8.55
C LEU A 531 -24.12 2.67 8.15
N VAL A 532 -23.35 2.99 7.10
CA VAL A 532 -23.34 4.31 6.47
C VAL A 532 -23.96 4.20 5.08
N LYS A 533 -25.07 4.92 4.83
CA LYS A 533 -25.91 4.70 3.65
C LYS A 533 -26.41 5.98 2.97
N ALA A 534 -26.14 6.13 1.67
CA ALA A 534 -26.91 6.98 0.78
C ALA A 534 -28.00 6.14 0.11
N THR A 535 -29.27 6.45 0.38
CA THR A 535 -30.41 5.73 -0.22
C THR A 535 -30.68 6.17 -1.65
N ALA A 536 -31.53 5.44 -2.38
CA ALA A 536 -31.96 5.82 -3.74
C ALA A 536 -32.64 7.21 -3.81
N SER A 537 -33.13 7.75 -2.68
CA SER A 537 -33.66 9.13 -2.61
C SER A 537 -32.57 10.20 -2.43
N CYS A 538 -31.33 9.82 -2.10
CA CYS A 538 -30.22 10.73 -1.81
C CYS A 538 -29.47 11.17 -3.09
N SER A 539 -30.08 12.02 -3.93
CA SER A 539 -29.45 12.50 -5.18
C SER A 539 -28.79 13.88 -5.05
N THR A 540 -27.72 14.14 -5.80
CA THR A 540 -27.10 15.48 -5.87
C THR A 540 -26.62 15.87 -7.26
N THR A 541 -26.71 17.17 -7.59
CA THR A 541 -26.01 17.76 -8.75
C THR A 541 -24.53 18.05 -8.47
N GLY A 542 -24.13 18.11 -7.21
CA GLY A 542 -22.75 18.20 -6.74
C GLY A 542 -22.10 16.82 -6.58
N PRO A 543 -20.98 16.74 -5.84
CA PRO A 543 -20.32 15.48 -5.54
C PRO A 543 -20.96 14.73 -4.38
N LEU A 544 -20.91 13.40 -4.41
CA LEU A 544 -21.23 12.54 -3.28
C LEU A 544 -19.93 11.97 -2.71
N GLN A 545 -19.67 12.21 -1.43
CA GLN A 545 -18.45 11.77 -0.74
C GLN A 545 -18.84 11.00 0.52
N ILE A 546 -18.50 9.70 0.55
CA ILE A 546 -18.99 8.77 1.57
C ILE A 546 -17.86 7.84 2.04
N GLY A 547 -17.67 7.77 3.35
CA GLY A 547 -16.74 6.84 3.99
C GLY A 547 -17.38 6.15 5.20
N GLY A 548 -16.90 4.97 5.57
CA GLY A 548 -17.36 4.31 6.79
C GLY A 548 -16.97 5.10 8.05
N VAL A 549 -15.85 5.82 8.05
CA VAL A 549 -15.45 6.70 9.18
C VAL A 549 -15.60 8.18 8.80
N ILE A 550 -15.13 8.60 7.62
CA ILE A 550 -15.02 10.02 7.25
C ILE A 550 -15.58 10.27 5.84
N GLY A 551 -16.48 11.24 5.67
CA GLY A 551 -16.95 11.64 4.33
C GLY A 551 -15.85 12.36 3.54
N MET A 552 -15.34 13.47 4.08
CA MET A 552 -14.21 14.22 3.51
C MET A 552 -13.27 14.74 4.59
N GLY A 553 -11.98 14.46 4.46
CA GLY A 553 -10.91 14.90 5.35
C GLY A 553 -9.85 15.78 4.67
N LYS A 554 -9.25 16.69 5.46
CA LYS A 554 -8.26 17.70 5.06
C LYS A 554 -7.08 17.87 6.03
N GLY A 555 -7.06 17.21 7.18
CA GLY A 555 -5.93 17.13 8.10
C GLY A 555 -5.18 15.80 8.01
N SER A 556 -4.40 15.48 9.05
CA SER A 556 -3.83 14.14 9.27
C SER A 556 -4.92 13.15 9.71
N ILE A 557 -4.85 11.93 9.19
CA ILE A 557 -5.82 10.88 9.45
C ILE A 557 -5.10 9.56 9.67
N GLU A 558 -5.16 9.04 10.89
CA GLU A 558 -4.29 7.97 11.36
C GLU A 558 -5.05 6.90 12.15
N SER A 559 -4.69 5.63 11.96
CA SER A 559 -5.21 4.49 12.74
C SER A 559 -6.75 4.37 12.79
N CYS A 560 -7.47 4.96 11.84
CA CYS A 560 -8.94 4.91 11.80
C CYS A 560 -9.42 3.65 11.08
N SER A 561 -10.43 2.98 11.64
CA SER A 561 -10.84 1.64 11.22
C SER A 561 -12.34 1.50 10.96
N ASN A 562 -12.72 0.96 9.81
CA ASN A 562 -14.09 0.56 9.52
C ASN A 562 -14.23 -0.97 9.67
N LEU A 563 -14.88 -1.40 10.74
CA LEU A 563 -15.01 -2.80 11.15
C LEU A 563 -16.00 -3.56 10.25
N ALA A 564 -15.99 -4.90 10.31
CA ALA A 564 -16.78 -5.76 9.41
C ALA A 564 -18.29 -5.46 9.39
N ALA A 565 -18.88 -5.03 10.52
CA ALA A 565 -20.28 -4.62 10.60
C ALA A 565 -20.57 -3.26 9.92
N GLY A 566 -19.54 -2.41 9.77
CA GLY A 566 -19.60 -1.07 9.21
C GLY A 566 -19.76 -1.04 7.69
N THR A 567 -20.90 -1.55 7.19
CA THR A 567 -21.17 -1.57 5.75
C THR A 567 -21.35 -0.14 5.21
N VAL A 568 -20.74 0.17 4.07
CA VAL A 568 -20.83 1.47 3.38
C VAL A 568 -21.57 1.27 2.07
N THR A 569 -22.73 1.91 1.90
CA THR A 569 -23.63 1.66 0.75
C THR A 569 -24.08 2.93 0.05
N THR A 570 -23.91 2.97 -1.27
CA THR A 570 -24.67 3.86 -2.16
C THR A 570 -25.65 3.03 -2.99
N GLU A 571 -26.95 3.29 -2.85
CA GLU A 571 -27.97 2.73 -3.73
C GLU A 571 -27.98 3.47 -5.10
N ALA A 572 -29.05 3.32 -5.89
CA ALA A 572 -29.23 3.95 -7.20
C ALA A 572 -29.45 5.49 -7.16
N CYS A 573 -28.65 6.20 -6.36
CA CYS A 573 -28.64 7.65 -6.28
C CYS A 573 -28.02 8.29 -7.53
N SER A 574 -28.70 9.29 -8.10
CA SER A 574 -28.13 10.14 -9.14
C SER A 574 -27.10 11.09 -8.55
N VAL A 575 -25.89 11.11 -9.12
CA VAL A 575 -24.80 12.04 -8.77
C VAL A 575 -24.50 12.91 -9.99
N GLY A 576 -24.08 14.18 -9.79
CA GLY A 576 -23.93 15.14 -10.90
C GLY A 576 -22.50 15.44 -11.34
N THR A 577 -21.50 15.37 -10.44
CA THR A 577 -20.08 15.62 -10.78
C THR A 577 -19.18 14.41 -10.56
N TYR A 578 -19.01 13.98 -9.31
CA TYR A 578 -18.25 12.76 -9.00
C TYR A 578 -18.71 12.07 -7.72
N LEU A 579 -18.58 10.74 -7.70
CA LEU A 579 -18.68 9.92 -6.50
C LEU A 579 -17.28 9.60 -6.00
N CYS A 580 -17.03 9.82 -4.71
CA CYS A 580 -15.87 9.29 -4.00
C CYS A 580 -16.37 8.43 -2.83
N GLN A 581 -16.14 7.12 -2.89
CA GLN A 581 -16.58 6.17 -1.87
C GLN A 581 -15.39 5.33 -1.40
N GLY A 582 -15.18 5.28 -0.08
CA GLY A 582 -14.20 4.41 0.57
C GLY A 582 -14.83 3.65 1.73
N GLY A 583 -14.23 2.53 2.14
CA GLY A 583 -14.61 1.86 3.38
C GLY A 583 -14.26 2.68 4.63
N VAL A 584 -13.16 3.44 4.62
CA VAL A 584 -12.82 4.38 5.71
C VAL A 584 -13.15 5.81 5.32
N ILE A 585 -12.68 6.28 4.15
CA ILE A 585 -12.77 7.69 3.76
C ILE A 585 -13.28 7.90 2.33
N GLY A 586 -14.28 8.79 2.16
CA GLY A 586 -14.76 9.18 0.83
C GLY A 586 -13.67 9.91 0.04
N ARG A 587 -13.16 11.03 0.57
CA ARG A 587 -12.09 11.82 -0.07
C ARG A 587 -11.06 12.38 0.90
N MET A 588 -9.78 12.25 0.52
CA MET A 588 -8.63 12.90 1.16
C MET A 588 -8.20 14.15 0.36
N ASN A 589 -8.00 15.27 1.06
CA ASN A 589 -7.70 16.56 0.44
C ASN A 589 -6.82 17.47 1.33
N ALA A 590 -5.65 16.97 1.77
CA ALA A 590 -4.66 17.72 2.55
C ALA A 590 -3.31 17.82 1.84
N THR A 591 -2.81 19.02 1.58
CA THR A 591 -1.47 19.23 1.00
C THR A 591 -0.29 18.80 1.90
N SER A 592 -0.50 18.56 3.20
CA SER A 592 0.58 18.53 4.20
C SER A 592 0.22 17.80 5.50
N GLY A 593 -0.57 16.72 5.40
CA GLY A 593 -0.91 15.85 6.54
C GLY A 593 -0.12 14.55 6.55
N THR A 594 -0.54 13.62 7.39
CA THR A 594 -0.09 12.21 7.45
C THR A 594 -1.28 11.29 7.23
N TYR A 595 -1.10 10.23 6.43
CA TYR A 595 -2.13 9.24 6.13
C TYR A 595 -1.55 7.85 6.40
N SER A 596 -1.89 7.26 7.55
CA SER A 596 -1.27 6.01 8.01
C SER A 596 -2.22 5.07 8.75
N GLY A 597 -2.02 3.76 8.61
CA GLY A 597 -2.70 2.74 9.41
C GLY A 597 -4.22 2.67 9.24
N LEU A 598 -4.78 3.12 8.10
CA LEU A 598 -6.22 3.08 7.88
C LEU A 598 -6.68 1.69 7.45
N SER A 599 -7.69 1.13 8.13
CA SER A 599 -8.14 -0.25 7.89
C SER A 599 -9.62 -0.36 7.55
N ASN A 600 -9.96 -1.16 6.54
CA ASN A 600 -11.33 -1.54 6.22
C ASN A 600 -11.54 -3.06 6.26
N ALA A 601 -12.53 -3.49 7.03
CA ALA A 601 -13.12 -4.82 7.00
C ALA A 601 -14.60 -4.80 6.59
N GLY A 602 -15.26 -3.64 6.60
CA GLY A 602 -16.65 -3.47 6.19
C GLY A 602 -16.85 -3.63 4.68
N THR A 603 -18.04 -4.07 4.25
CA THR A 603 -18.35 -4.19 2.82
C THR A 603 -18.68 -2.83 2.20
N VAL A 604 -18.13 -2.55 1.03
CA VAL A 604 -18.37 -1.35 0.22
C VAL A 604 -19.30 -1.71 -0.95
N ASN A 605 -20.55 -1.28 -0.90
CA ASN A 605 -21.55 -1.50 -1.96
C ASN A 605 -21.81 -0.21 -2.74
N VAL A 606 -21.85 -0.31 -4.07
CA VAL A 606 -22.03 0.82 -4.98
C VAL A 606 -23.02 0.45 -6.08
N ALA A 607 -24.11 1.21 -6.21
CA ALA A 607 -25.11 1.07 -7.27
C ALA A 607 -25.52 2.42 -7.90
N ALA A 608 -24.75 3.49 -7.63
CA ALA A 608 -25.08 4.86 -8.03
C ALA A 608 -25.19 5.07 -9.55
N THR A 609 -26.08 5.97 -9.97
CA THR A 609 -26.45 6.22 -11.38
C THR A 609 -26.00 7.61 -11.85
N GLY A 610 -25.87 7.81 -13.17
CA GLY A 610 -25.63 9.12 -13.80
C GLY A 610 -24.44 9.18 -14.78
N ALA A 611 -24.74 9.24 -16.07
CA ALA A 611 -23.81 9.22 -17.21
C ALA A 611 -22.56 10.08 -17.09
N SER A 612 -22.70 11.34 -16.66
CA SER A 612 -21.64 12.34 -16.79
C SER A 612 -20.57 12.30 -15.69
N THR A 613 -20.62 11.33 -14.77
CA THR A 613 -19.85 11.39 -13.51
C THR A 613 -18.61 10.51 -13.47
N GLN A 614 -17.57 11.03 -12.82
CA GLN A 614 -16.38 10.25 -12.44
C GLN A 614 -16.65 9.45 -11.16
N ARG A 615 -16.23 8.19 -11.12
CA ARG A 615 -16.42 7.26 -10.00
C ARG A 615 -15.07 6.86 -9.40
N HIS A 616 -14.90 7.11 -8.10
CA HIS A 616 -13.69 6.79 -7.35
C HIS A 616 -14.07 5.86 -6.20
N ILE A 617 -13.94 4.56 -6.41
CA ILE A 617 -14.36 3.52 -5.46
C ILE A 617 -13.11 2.84 -4.86
N GLY A 618 -12.91 2.96 -3.55
CA GLY A 618 -11.81 2.31 -2.83
C GLY A 618 -12.30 1.39 -1.72
N GLY A 619 -11.54 0.35 -1.40
CA GLY A 619 -11.77 -0.42 -0.17
C GLY A 619 -11.48 0.40 1.08
N VAL A 620 -10.46 1.27 1.06
CA VAL A 620 -10.16 2.20 2.17
C VAL A 620 -10.54 3.63 1.80
N ALA A 621 -10.08 4.13 0.65
CA ALA A 621 -10.22 5.53 0.27
C ALA A 621 -10.72 5.73 -1.17
N GLY A 622 -11.76 6.55 -1.36
CA GLY A 622 -12.28 6.87 -2.68
C GLY A 622 -11.27 7.68 -3.52
N ARG A 623 -11.08 8.96 -3.21
CA ARG A 623 -10.21 9.86 -3.99
C ARG A 623 -9.13 10.53 -3.13
N CYS A 624 -7.90 10.56 -3.65
CA CYS A 624 -6.73 11.16 -3.01
C CYS A 624 -6.10 12.19 -3.96
N ASN A 625 -6.12 13.48 -3.60
CA ASN A 625 -5.76 14.57 -4.51
C ASN A 625 -4.44 15.31 -4.21
N GLU A 626 -3.93 15.31 -2.98
CA GLU A 626 -2.94 16.28 -2.51
C GLU A 626 -1.94 15.70 -1.51
N GLY A 627 -0.65 16.00 -1.68
CA GLY A 627 0.28 16.25 -0.58
C GLY A 627 1.06 15.09 0.04
N ALA A 628 0.38 14.13 0.67
CA ALA A 628 1.00 13.26 1.67
C ALA A 628 1.10 11.78 1.24
N ALA A 629 2.19 11.10 1.58
CA ALA A 629 2.34 9.67 1.31
C ALA A 629 1.24 8.84 2.00
N ILE A 630 0.75 7.81 1.32
CA ILE A 630 -0.24 6.87 1.85
C ILE A 630 0.53 5.63 2.34
N THR A 631 0.42 5.34 3.63
CA THR A 631 1.21 4.28 4.27
C THR A 631 0.33 3.30 5.04
N GLU A 632 0.63 2.00 4.95
CA GLU A 632 0.06 0.96 5.82
C GLU A 632 -1.49 0.86 5.78
N PHE A 633 -2.10 1.23 4.66
CA PHE A 633 -3.54 1.06 4.47
C PHE A 633 -3.86 -0.42 4.23
N THR A 634 -4.92 -0.92 4.86
CA THR A 634 -5.33 -2.33 4.75
C THR A 634 -6.80 -2.48 4.38
N ASN A 635 -7.10 -3.40 3.46
CA ASN A 635 -8.47 -3.82 3.18
C ASN A 635 -8.61 -5.33 3.30
N SER A 636 -9.68 -5.77 3.95
CA SER A 636 -10.17 -7.15 4.00
C SER A 636 -11.66 -7.25 3.66
N GLY A 637 -12.34 -6.10 3.51
CA GLY A 637 -13.75 -6.02 3.16
C GLY A 637 -14.01 -6.19 1.66
N ASN A 638 -15.19 -6.68 1.32
CA ASN A 638 -15.65 -6.84 -0.06
C ASN A 638 -15.95 -5.48 -0.70
N ILE A 639 -15.71 -5.36 -2.00
CA ILE A 639 -16.09 -4.20 -2.82
C ILE A 639 -17.01 -4.71 -3.93
N ASN A 640 -18.27 -4.27 -3.91
CA ASN A 640 -19.27 -4.64 -4.92
C ASN A 640 -19.71 -3.38 -5.67
N TYR A 641 -19.32 -3.25 -6.93
CA TYR A 641 -19.77 -2.14 -7.79
C TYR A 641 -20.61 -2.65 -8.96
N THR A 642 -21.91 -2.30 -8.92
CA THR A 642 -22.83 -2.45 -10.04
C THR A 642 -23.00 -1.11 -10.75
N ALA A 643 -22.58 -1.02 -12.02
CA ALA A 643 -22.59 0.22 -12.79
C ALA A 643 -23.70 0.21 -13.85
N VAL A 644 -24.70 1.07 -13.69
CA VAL A 644 -25.79 1.23 -14.66
C VAL A 644 -25.40 2.18 -15.79
N ASP A 645 -24.65 3.24 -15.46
CA ASP A 645 -24.23 4.29 -16.39
C ASP A 645 -23.12 5.16 -15.76
N ALA A 646 -21.96 5.31 -16.43
CA ALA A 646 -20.80 6.03 -15.92
C ALA A 646 -19.88 6.59 -17.02
N ASN A 647 -19.17 7.69 -16.70
CA ASN A 647 -18.12 8.25 -17.56
C ASN A 647 -16.77 7.55 -17.28
N GLU A 648 -15.92 8.12 -16.42
CA GLU A 648 -14.68 7.47 -16.00
C GLU A 648 -14.86 6.75 -14.66
N THR A 649 -14.32 5.54 -14.55
CA THR A 649 -14.40 4.70 -13.36
C THR A 649 -13.01 4.26 -12.91
N TRP A 650 -12.74 4.48 -11.64
CA TRP A 650 -11.56 4.00 -10.94
C TRP A 650 -11.99 3.14 -9.74
N ILE A 651 -11.43 1.94 -9.64
CA ILE A 651 -11.70 0.99 -8.56
C ILE A 651 -10.36 0.50 -8.00
N GLY A 652 -10.15 0.64 -6.70
CA GLY A 652 -8.97 0.13 -6.00
C GLY A 652 -9.36 -0.71 -4.79
N GLY A 653 -8.69 -1.83 -4.56
CA GLY A 653 -8.83 -2.58 -3.30
C GLY A 653 -8.45 -1.75 -2.07
N ILE A 654 -7.57 -0.76 -2.22
CA ILE A 654 -7.20 0.21 -1.19
C ILE A 654 -7.68 1.63 -1.56
N VAL A 655 -7.20 2.17 -2.69
CA VAL A 655 -7.40 3.57 -3.12
C VAL A 655 -7.90 3.60 -4.56
N ALA A 656 -8.98 4.30 -4.90
CA ALA A 656 -9.42 4.31 -6.30
C ALA A 656 -8.43 5.02 -7.23
N CYS A 657 -7.95 6.19 -6.82
CA CYS A 657 -7.04 7.03 -7.60
C CYS A 657 -6.05 7.77 -6.70
N SER A 658 -4.77 7.73 -7.08
CA SER A 658 -3.69 8.53 -6.50
C SER A 658 -3.01 9.38 -7.57
N THR A 659 -3.25 10.70 -7.56
CA THR A 659 -2.57 11.63 -8.48
C THR A 659 -1.27 12.19 -7.90
N ASN A 660 -1.19 12.29 -6.56
CA ASN A 660 -0.11 12.99 -5.86
C ASN A 660 0.47 12.22 -4.65
N HIS A 661 0.13 10.94 -4.47
CA HIS A 661 0.56 10.16 -3.30
C HIS A 661 1.33 8.92 -3.73
N ALA A 662 2.57 8.76 -3.26
CA ALA A 662 3.18 7.45 -3.25
C ALA A 662 2.42 6.52 -2.29
N LEU A 663 2.28 5.24 -2.66
CA LEU A 663 1.67 4.21 -1.81
C LEU A 663 2.78 3.30 -1.28
N THR A 664 2.83 3.09 0.03
CA THR A 664 3.84 2.23 0.66
C THR A 664 3.22 1.28 1.67
N ASN A 665 3.57 0.00 1.61
CA ASN A 665 3.07 -1.05 2.52
C ASN A 665 1.53 -1.19 2.55
N CYS A 666 0.84 -0.86 1.46
CA CYS A 666 -0.62 -0.93 1.37
C CYS A 666 -1.09 -2.32 0.90
N ASN A 667 -1.96 -2.97 1.68
CA ASN A 667 -2.23 -4.41 1.54
C ASN A 667 -3.73 -4.75 1.49
N SER A 668 -4.19 -5.26 0.34
CA SER A 668 -5.49 -5.91 0.22
C SER A 668 -5.34 -7.38 0.64
N THR A 669 -5.78 -7.71 1.84
CA THR A 669 -5.49 -8.98 2.54
C THR A 669 -6.56 -10.06 2.37
N GLY A 670 -7.72 -9.72 1.79
CA GLY A 670 -8.81 -10.67 1.56
C GLY A 670 -10.04 -10.03 0.91
N GLY A 671 -11.12 -10.80 0.85
CA GLY A 671 -12.39 -10.41 0.24
C GLY A 671 -12.38 -10.49 -1.30
N THR A 672 -13.46 -9.96 -1.90
CA THR A 672 -13.64 -9.88 -3.36
C THR A 672 -13.85 -8.45 -3.82
N LEU A 673 -13.21 -8.05 -4.91
CA LEU A 673 -13.57 -6.87 -5.70
C LEU A 673 -14.39 -7.34 -6.90
N THR A 674 -15.69 -7.09 -6.88
CA THR A 674 -16.61 -7.48 -7.96
C THR A 674 -17.10 -6.24 -8.71
N TYR A 675 -16.85 -6.20 -10.02
CA TYR A 675 -17.37 -5.21 -10.94
C TYR A 675 -18.37 -5.84 -11.91
N SER A 676 -19.59 -5.30 -11.92
CA SER A 676 -20.68 -5.71 -12.81
C SER A 676 -21.38 -4.50 -13.43
N GLY A 677 -20.92 -4.04 -14.59
CA GLY A 677 -21.46 -2.85 -15.25
C GLY A 677 -21.91 -3.07 -16.69
N GLU A 678 -22.86 -2.23 -17.11
CA GLU A 678 -23.53 -2.29 -18.42
C GLU A 678 -23.01 -1.25 -19.44
N THR A 679 -22.78 0.00 -19.02
CA THR A 679 -22.34 1.09 -19.93
C THR A 679 -21.21 1.91 -19.29
N ILE A 680 -20.13 2.16 -20.05
CA ILE A 680 -19.05 3.08 -19.64
C ILE A 680 -18.60 3.95 -20.83
N HIS A 681 -18.91 5.24 -20.77
CA HIS A 681 -18.55 6.22 -21.80
C HIS A 681 -17.05 6.60 -21.79
N GLY A 682 -16.38 6.46 -20.66
CA GLY A 682 -14.97 6.80 -20.49
C GLY A 682 -14.10 5.59 -20.13
N ASN A 683 -13.00 5.87 -19.41
CA ASN A 683 -12.02 4.86 -19.03
C ASN A 683 -12.50 4.02 -17.82
N LEU A 684 -12.06 2.76 -17.75
CA LEU A 684 -12.25 1.89 -16.58
C LEU A 684 -10.90 1.36 -16.12
N TYR A 685 -10.46 1.73 -14.92
CA TYR A 685 -9.25 1.17 -14.32
C TYR A 685 -9.57 0.47 -13.00
N VAL A 686 -9.16 -0.79 -12.87
CA VAL A 686 -9.41 -1.65 -11.72
C VAL A 686 -8.09 -2.23 -11.21
N GLY A 687 -7.75 -1.94 -9.96
CA GLY A 687 -6.56 -2.47 -9.29
C GLY A 687 -6.90 -3.14 -7.96
N GLY A 688 -6.24 -4.25 -7.64
CA GLY A 688 -6.36 -4.87 -6.30
C GLY A 688 -5.76 -4.02 -5.18
N VAL A 689 -4.93 -3.01 -5.50
CA VAL A 689 -4.50 -1.96 -4.56
C VAL A 689 -5.03 -0.60 -5.04
N VAL A 690 -4.71 -0.19 -6.27
CA VAL A 690 -5.06 1.13 -6.80
C VAL A 690 -5.61 1.10 -8.23
N GLY A 691 -6.74 1.78 -8.45
CA GLY A 691 -7.33 1.85 -9.80
C GLY A 691 -6.46 2.63 -10.78
N LYS A 692 -6.11 3.87 -10.41
CA LYS A 692 -5.22 4.75 -11.18
C LYS A 692 -4.10 5.32 -10.31
N SER A 693 -2.86 5.27 -10.77
CA SER A 693 -1.75 5.98 -10.11
C SER A 693 -0.97 6.90 -11.05
N GLU A 694 -0.40 7.95 -10.45
CA GLU A 694 0.51 8.92 -11.07
C GLU A 694 1.83 9.05 -10.25
N LYS A 695 2.05 8.14 -9.28
CA LYS A 695 3.16 8.12 -8.31
C LYS A 695 3.57 6.69 -7.94
N ASP A 696 4.75 6.57 -7.35
CA ASP A 696 5.39 5.31 -6.97
C ASP A 696 4.55 4.44 -6.02
N ILE A 697 4.68 3.12 -6.19
CA ILE A 697 3.98 2.11 -5.39
C ILE A 697 5.03 1.12 -4.91
N THR A 698 5.23 1.04 -3.60
CA THR A 698 6.34 0.30 -2.99
C THR A 698 5.85 -0.69 -1.94
N SER A 699 6.25 -1.96 -2.06
CA SER A 699 5.96 -3.02 -1.08
C SER A 699 4.46 -3.23 -0.80
N CYS A 700 3.59 -2.94 -1.78
CA CYS A 700 2.15 -3.14 -1.68
C CYS A 700 1.77 -4.56 -2.13
N SER A 701 0.71 -5.14 -1.55
CA SER A 701 0.27 -6.49 -1.90
C SER A 701 -1.23 -6.62 -2.11
N ASN A 702 -1.61 -7.61 -2.93
CA ASN A 702 -2.99 -8.02 -3.10
C ASN A 702 -3.17 -9.54 -2.99
N ALA A 703 -4.12 -9.94 -2.14
CA ALA A 703 -4.66 -11.28 -2.00
C ALA A 703 -6.17 -11.34 -2.31
N MET A 704 -6.82 -10.20 -2.60
CA MET A 704 -8.24 -10.15 -2.93
C MET A 704 -8.51 -10.71 -4.32
N THR A 705 -9.61 -11.45 -4.49
CA THR A 705 -10.03 -11.92 -5.82
C THR A 705 -10.75 -10.79 -6.56
N ILE A 706 -10.33 -10.50 -7.78
CA ILE A 706 -10.93 -9.49 -8.67
C ILE A 706 -11.83 -10.21 -9.67
N ASN A 707 -13.13 -9.93 -9.64
CA ASN A 707 -14.13 -10.47 -10.56
C ASN A 707 -14.69 -9.36 -11.44
N VAL A 708 -14.62 -9.54 -12.76
CA VAL A 708 -15.09 -8.57 -13.75
C VAL A 708 -16.10 -9.26 -14.64
N THR A 709 -17.40 -9.02 -14.44
CA THR A 709 -18.49 -9.82 -15.04
C THR A 709 -19.55 -8.95 -15.69
N GLY A 710 -20.23 -9.43 -16.74
CA GLY A 710 -21.38 -8.74 -17.34
C GLY A 710 -21.24 -8.51 -18.85
N THR A 711 -21.95 -7.51 -19.37
CA THR A 711 -21.83 -7.06 -20.77
C THR A 711 -21.69 -5.55 -20.78
N MET A 712 -20.67 -5.03 -21.44
CA MET A 712 -20.30 -3.62 -21.48
C MET A 712 -20.44 -3.04 -22.89
N SER A 713 -21.19 -1.95 -23.03
CA SER A 713 -21.04 -1.01 -24.14
C SER A 713 -20.13 0.15 -23.71
N CYS A 714 -19.34 0.66 -24.66
CA CYS A 714 -18.45 1.79 -24.40
C CYS A 714 -18.16 2.63 -25.64
N ASP A 715 -17.89 3.92 -25.43
CA ASP A 715 -17.49 4.82 -26.51
C ASP A 715 -16.13 4.41 -27.10
N ASN A 716 -15.95 4.71 -28.39
CA ASN A 716 -14.75 4.37 -29.14
C ASN A 716 -13.47 4.99 -28.54
N ASN A 717 -12.37 4.23 -28.57
CA ASN A 717 -11.04 4.61 -28.05
C ASN A 717 -10.92 4.77 -26.51
N THR A 718 -11.78 4.14 -25.72
CA THR A 718 -11.64 4.08 -24.25
C THR A 718 -10.69 2.96 -23.80
N TYR A 719 -9.99 3.18 -22.68
CA TYR A 719 -9.10 2.19 -22.06
C TYR A 719 -9.78 1.43 -20.92
N LYS A 720 -9.65 0.11 -20.90
CA LYS A 720 -10.17 -0.80 -19.86
C LYS A 720 -8.98 -1.59 -19.29
N CYS A 721 -8.45 -1.16 -18.14
CA CYS A 721 -7.17 -1.66 -17.60
C CYS A 721 -7.38 -2.34 -16.23
N PHE A 722 -6.89 -3.57 -16.09
CA PHE A 722 -7.11 -4.42 -14.93
C PHE A 722 -5.79 -4.96 -14.39
N GLY A 723 -5.50 -4.77 -13.10
CA GLY A 723 -4.29 -5.30 -12.48
C GLY A 723 -4.49 -5.80 -11.06
N GLY A 724 -3.67 -6.77 -10.63
CA GLY A 724 -3.68 -7.24 -9.25
C GLY A 724 -3.20 -6.17 -8.25
N ILE A 725 -2.36 -5.23 -8.69
CA ILE A 725 -1.96 -4.05 -7.90
C ILE A 725 -2.57 -2.79 -8.52
N VAL A 726 -2.30 -2.53 -9.80
CA VAL A 726 -2.64 -1.26 -10.48
C VAL A 726 -3.52 -1.49 -11.70
N GLY A 727 -4.64 -0.77 -11.81
CA GLY A 727 -5.36 -0.71 -13.08
C GLY A 727 -4.53 -0.01 -14.17
N HIS A 728 -4.20 1.27 -13.99
CA HIS A 728 -3.44 2.07 -14.96
C HIS A 728 -2.47 3.06 -14.30
N GLU A 729 -1.20 2.99 -14.69
CA GLU A 729 -0.18 4.01 -14.43
C GLU A 729 -0.15 5.09 -15.52
N THR A 730 -0.34 6.36 -15.16
CA THR A 730 -0.41 7.48 -16.13
C THR A 730 0.55 8.65 -15.89
N GLY A 731 1.29 8.67 -14.79
CA GLY A 731 2.31 9.70 -14.56
C GLY A 731 3.62 9.40 -15.32
N ALA A 732 4.56 10.34 -15.26
CA ALA A 732 5.85 10.19 -15.92
C ALA A 732 6.87 9.55 -14.98
N ASN A 733 7.46 8.43 -15.40
CA ASN A 733 8.54 7.71 -14.72
C ASN A 733 8.13 7.20 -13.32
N ILE A 734 7.07 6.40 -13.25
CA ILE A 734 6.60 5.77 -12.01
C ILE A 734 7.31 4.43 -11.79
N THR A 735 7.64 4.13 -10.53
CA THR A 735 8.14 2.81 -10.12
C THR A 735 7.09 2.00 -9.37
N VAL A 736 6.88 0.75 -9.78
CA VAL A 736 6.11 -0.26 -9.02
C VAL A 736 7.11 -1.26 -8.45
N THR A 737 7.52 -1.02 -7.21
CA THR A 737 8.68 -1.67 -6.59
C THR A 737 8.25 -2.71 -5.55
N ASN A 738 8.79 -3.93 -5.62
CA ASN A 738 8.56 -5.03 -4.67
C ASN A 738 7.08 -5.36 -4.39
N CYS A 739 6.18 -5.10 -5.33
CA CYS A 739 4.75 -5.34 -5.16
C CYS A 739 4.37 -6.78 -5.54
N THR A 740 3.38 -7.37 -4.85
CA THR A 740 3.04 -8.80 -5.04
C THR A 740 1.54 -9.06 -5.15
N ASN A 741 1.13 -9.80 -6.19
CA ASN A 741 -0.24 -10.27 -6.35
C ASN A 741 -0.32 -11.79 -6.12
N SER A 742 -1.23 -12.21 -5.25
CA SER A 742 -1.64 -13.59 -5.01
C SER A 742 -3.14 -13.80 -5.23
N GLY A 743 -3.92 -12.71 -5.28
CA GLY A 743 -5.35 -12.75 -5.58
C GLY A 743 -5.62 -13.13 -7.03
N ALA A 744 -6.62 -13.98 -7.26
CA ALA A 744 -7.03 -14.36 -8.61
C ALA A 744 -7.71 -13.18 -9.34
N ILE A 745 -7.54 -13.13 -10.66
CA ILE A 745 -8.17 -12.13 -11.53
C ILE A 745 -9.05 -12.88 -12.54
N ASN A 746 -10.36 -12.74 -12.42
CA ASN A 746 -11.36 -13.43 -13.23
C ASN A 746 -12.07 -12.40 -14.13
N TYR A 747 -11.75 -12.44 -15.43
CA TYR A 747 -12.36 -11.58 -16.43
C TYR A 747 -13.40 -12.37 -17.25
N GLY A 748 -14.66 -12.00 -17.13
CA GLY A 748 -15.83 -12.59 -17.81
C GLY A 748 -16.79 -11.53 -18.34
N GLN A 749 -16.28 -10.37 -18.76
CA GLN A 749 -17.05 -9.28 -19.37
C GLN A 749 -17.14 -9.44 -20.89
N THR A 750 -18.29 -9.10 -21.48
CA THR A 750 -18.49 -9.03 -22.94
C THR A 750 -18.45 -7.58 -23.40
N ILE A 751 -17.44 -7.20 -24.20
CA ILE A 751 -17.29 -5.88 -24.79
C ILE A 751 -17.75 -5.91 -26.25
N ASN A 752 -18.76 -5.11 -26.56
CA ASN A 752 -19.36 -5.01 -27.90
C ASN A 752 -18.76 -3.88 -28.78
N ASP A 753 -17.80 -3.12 -28.25
CA ASP A 753 -17.34 -1.84 -28.81
C ASP A 753 -15.80 -1.70 -28.91
N GLU A 754 -15.31 -0.59 -29.44
CA GLU A 754 -13.88 -0.37 -29.74
C GLU A 754 -13.00 -0.05 -28.51
N GLY A 755 -13.35 -0.56 -27.33
CA GLY A 755 -12.58 -0.41 -26.10
C GLY A 755 -11.31 -1.26 -26.12
N GLN A 756 -10.18 -0.66 -25.73
CA GLN A 756 -8.90 -1.38 -25.60
C GLN A 756 -8.80 -2.04 -24.22
N THR A 757 -8.55 -3.35 -24.17
CA THR A 757 -8.59 -4.14 -22.92
C THR A 757 -7.21 -4.65 -22.55
N TYR A 758 -6.72 -4.27 -21.38
CA TYR A 758 -5.39 -4.61 -20.87
C TYR A 758 -5.49 -5.27 -19.49
N VAL A 759 -4.92 -6.46 -19.34
CA VAL A 759 -4.96 -7.21 -18.07
C VAL A 759 -3.57 -7.69 -17.69
N GLY A 760 -3.11 -7.33 -16.48
CA GLY A 760 -1.83 -7.74 -15.91
C GLY A 760 -1.99 -8.37 -14.53
N GLY A 761 -1.14 -9.33 -14.17
CA GLY A 761 -1.11 -9.83 -12.78
C GLY A 761 -0.71 -8.77 -11.75
N LEU A 762 0.13 -7.79 -12.12
CA LEU A 762 0.45 -6.61 -11.30
C LEU A 762 -0.20 -5.35 -11.86
N VAL A 763 0.05 -5.01 -13.13
CA VAL A 763 -0.32 -3.72 -13.73
C VAL A 763 -1.11 -3.94 -15.03
N GLY A 764 -2.33 -3.41 -15.12
CA GLY A 764 -3.13 -3.51 -16.35
C GLY A 764 -2.45 -2.79 -17.52
N CYS A 765 -2.16 -1.50 -17.34
CA CYS A 765 -1.49 -0.67 -18.34
C CYS A 765 -0.40 0.20 -17.71
N LEU A 766 0.81 0.13 -18.27
CA LEU A 766 1.96 0.94 -17.89
C LEU A 766 2.20 2.00 -18.97
N THR A 767 1.84 3.26 -18.70
CA THR A 767 2.11 4.35 -19.66
C THR A 767 3.61 4.57 -19.81
N LYS A 768 4.29 4.85 -18.70
CA LYS A 768 5.70 5.23 -18.66
C LYS A 768 6.29 5.00 -17.26
N GLY A 769 7.15 4.00 -17.11
CA GLY A 769 7.72 3.65 -15.83
C GLY A 769 8.41 2.29 -15.80
N GLU A 770 8.73 1.82 -14.60
CA GLU A 770 9.40 0.56 -14.33
C GLU A 770 8.61 -0.26 -13.30
N ILE A 771 8.62 -1.59 -13.46
CA ILE A 771 8.23 -2.54 -12.42
C ILE A 771 9.47 -3.30 -11.99
N SER A 772 9.86 -3.17 -10.72
CA SER A 772 11.13 -3.67 -10.20
C SER A 772 10.95 -4.56 -8.97
N GLY A 773 11.37 -5.82 -9.09
CA GLY A 773 11.14 -6.84 -8.06
C GLY A 773 9.66 -7.20 -7.85
N GLY A 774 9.40 -8.12 -6.92
CA GLY A 774 8.07 -8.66 -6.69
C GLY A 774 7.58 -9.60 -7.80
N GLY A 775 6.26 -9.77 -7.91
CA GLY A 775 5.70 -10.69 -8.90
C GLY A 775 4.26 -11.13 -8.67
N ASN A 776 3.74 -11.86 -9.65
CA ASN A 776 2.40 -12.45 -9.62
C ASN A 776 2.45 -13.96 -9.31
N SER A 777 1.54 -14.40 -8.45
CA SER A 777 1.22 -15.79 -8.12
C SER A 777 -0.29 -16.07 -8.22
N GLY A 778 -1.11 -15.03 -8.35
CA GLY A 778 -2.54 -15.15 -8.58
C GLY A 778 -2.85 -15.67 -9.97
N THR A 779 -3.79 -16.60 -10.08
CA THR A 779 -4.26 -17.11 -11.39
C THR A 779 -5.06 -16.04 -12.12
N PHE A 780 -4.78 -15.85 -13.41
CA PHE A 780 -5.60 -15.04 -14.30
C PHE A 780 -6.48 -15.94 -15.18
N THR A 781 -7.78 -15.69 -15.19
CA THR A 781 -8.75 -16.40 -16.05
C THR A 781 -9.46 -15.41 -16.97
N PHE A 782 -9.33 -15.58 -18.28
CA PHE A 782 -10.04 -14.82 -19.31
C PHE A 782 -11.14 -15.67 -19.95
N SER A 783 -12.39 -15.29 -19.71
CA SER A 783 -13.62 -15.87 -20.27
C SER A 783 -14.52 -14.85 -20.97
N GLY A 784 -14.10 -13.57 -20.96
CA GLY A 784 -14.84 -12.46 -21.55
C GLY A 784 -14.73 -12.38 -23.08
N GLN A 785 -15.67 -11.68 -23.71
CA GLN A 785 -15.72 -11.48 -25.16
C GLN A 785 -15.20 -10.08 -25.52
N ASN A 786 -14.51 -9.92 -26.64
CA ASN A 786 -14.29 -8.60 -27.26
C ASN A 786 -14.51 -8.70 -28.77
N THR A 787 -15.50 -7.96 -29.28
CA THR A 787 -15.97 -8.13 -30.66
C THR A 787 -15.29 -7.22 -31.68
N LYS A 788 -14.44 -6.26 -31.26
CA LYS A 788 -13.87 -5.24 -32.16
C LYS A 788 -12.38 -4.94 -31.98
N ARG A 789 -11.78 -5.12 -30.79
CA ARG A 789 -10.37 -4.78 -30.55
C ARG A 789 -9.61 -5.81 -29.72
N SER A 790 -8.32 -5.91 -30.05
CA SER A 790 -7.38 -6.85 -29.46
C SER A 790 -7.21 -6.69 -27.95
N PRO A 791 -7.50 -7.73 -27.15
CA PRO A 791 -7.08 -7.79 -25.76
C PRO A 791 -5.56 -7.99 -25.67
N SER A 792 -4.96 -7.46 -24.60
CA SER A 792 -3.56 -7.71 -24.25
C SER A 792 -3.47 -8.22 -22.81
N ILE A 793 -2.89 -9.41 -22.65
CA ILE A 793 -2.90 -10.21 -21.43
C ILE A 793 -1.45 -10.50 -21.01
N GLY A 794 -1.07 -10.10 -19.81
CA GLY A 794 0.23 -10.42 -19.22
C GLY A 794 0.10 -11.04 -17.84
N GLY A 795 0.95 -12.01 -17.50
CA GLY A 795 1.07 -12.50 -16.13
C GLY A 795 1.62 -11.44 -15.15
N VAL A 796 2.27 -10.38 -15.66
CA VAL A 796 2.68 -9.21 -14.88
C VAL A 796 2.05 -7.92 -15.42
N VAL A 797 2.15 -7.64 -16.73
CA VAL A 797 1.70 -6.39 -17.36
C VAL A 797 0.83 -6.64 -18.59
N GLY A 798 -0.38 -6.07 -18.65
CA GLY A 798 -1.23 -6.18 -19.83
C GLY A 798 -0.61 -5.50 -21.07
N ARG A 799 -0.27 -4.22 -20.94
CA ARG A 799 0.45 -3.45 -21.98
C ARG A 799 1.45 -2.46 -21.38
N VAL A 800 2.62 -2.35 -22.02
CA VAL A 800 3.56 -1.22 -21.86
C VAL A 800 3.44 -0.31 -23.07
N MET A 801 3.23 1.00 -22.87
CA MET A 801 3.01 1.96 -23.95
C MET A 801 4.26 2.74 -24.38
N SER A 802 5.05 3.23 -23.43
CA SER A 802 6.35 3.89 -23.68
C SER A 802 7.30 3.71 -22.50
N ASN A 803 8.57 4.04 -22.70
CA ASN A 803 9.57 4.00 -21.65
C ASN A 803 10.72 4.98 -21.93
N ASP A 804 10.96 5.93 -21.00
CA ASP A 804 12.14 6.81 -20.97
C ASP A 804 12.83 6.76 -19.57
N THR A 805 12.85 5.61 -18.90
CA THR A 805 13.59 5.39 -17.64
C THR A 805 15.10 5.50 -17.86
N GLU A 806 15.85 6.02 -16.89
CA GLU A 806 17.30 6.23 -17.00
C GLU A 806 18.08 4.92 -17.25
N ASP A 807 17.69 3.82 -16.60
CA ASP A 807 18.27 2.49 -16.79
C ASP A 807 17.69 1.71 -17.99
N GLY A 808 16.67 2.26 -18.66
CA GLY A 808 16.03 1.69 -19.85
C GLY A 808 15.15 0.45 -19.62
N TYR A 809 14.92 -0.01 -18.39
CA TYR A 809 14.05 -1.17 -18.09
C TYR A 809 12.59 -0.77 -17.90
N ALA A 810 11.68 -1.58 -18.47
CA ALA A 810 10.26 -1.52 -18.12
C ALA A 810 9.93 -2.55 -17.03
N LEU A 811 10.59 -3.71 -17.08
CA LEU A 811 10.45 -4.83 -16.14
C LEU A 811 11.84 -5.28 -15.70
N TYR A 812 12.13 -5.26 -14.40
CA TYR A 812 13.42 -5.65 -13.85
C TYR A 812 13.28 -6.60 -12.65
N ASN A 813 13.84 -7.81 -12.76
CA ASN A 813 13.77 -8.88 -11.75
C ASN A 813 12.33 -9.24 -11.29
N VAL A 814 11.36 -9.14 -12.19
CA VAL A 814 9.95 -9.50 -11.91
C VAL A 814 9.70 -10.98 -12.17
N THR A 815 8.73 -11.56 -11.45
CA THR A 815 8.35 -12.98 -11.58
C THR A 815 6.86 -13.15 -11.89
N ASN A 816 6.54 -14.17 -12.67
CA ASN A 816 5.19 -14.75 -12.72
C ASN A 816 5.24 -16.25 -12.38
N SER A 817 4.35 -16.67 -11.49
CA SER A 817 4.07 -18.05 -11.10
C SER A 817 2.57 -18.36 -11.15
N GLY A 818 1.72 -17.34 -11.33
CA GLY A 818 0.29 -17.51 -11.52
C GLY A 818 -0.02 -18.02 -12.92
N ALA A 819 -0.89 -19.03 -13.02
CA ALA A 819 -1.34 -19.55 -14.30
C ALA A 819 -2.19 -18.52 -15.07
N ILE A 820 -2.12 -18.58 -16.40
CA ILE A 820 -2.96 -17.83 -17.33
C ILE A 820 -3.88 -18.83 -18.02
N VAL A 821 -5.19 -18.66 -17.89
CA VAL A 821 -6.21 -19.56 -18.47
C VAL A 821 -7.11 -18.77 -19.42
N LEU A 822 -7.19 -19.17 -20.69
CA LEU A 822 -8.01 -18.54 -21.72
C LEU A 822 -9.14 -19.50 -22.14
N ASN A 823 -10.39 -19.07 -21.95
CA ASN A 823 -11.61 -19.85 -22.11
C ASN A 823 -12.74 -18.98 -22.69
N SER A 824 -12.62 -18.52 -23.94
CA SER A 824 -13.46 -17.48 -24.54
C SER A 824 -13.70 -17.63 -26.06
N SER A 825 -14.98 -17.60 -26.49
CA SER A 825 -15.41 -17.69 -27.89
C SER A 825 -15.38 -16.36 -28.69
N VAL A 826 -14.23 -15.67 -28.75
CA VAL A 826 -14.02 -14.27 -29.20
C VAL A 826 -14.40 -13.92 -30.67
N SER A 827 -15.69 -13.93 -31.00
CA SER A 827 -16.17 -13.59 -32.35
C SER A 827 -15.96 -12.11 -32.71
N GLY A 828 -14.94 -11.81 -33.52
CA GLY A 828 -14.79 -10.54 -34.25
C GLY A 828 -13.50 -9.76 -33.98
N SER A 829 -12.71 -10.15 -32.97
CA SER A 829 -11.41 -9.53 -32.71
C SER A 829 -10.38 -9.84 -33.80
N GLN A 830 -9.46 -8.90 -34.02
CA GLN A 830 -8.43 -8.99 -35.08
C GLN A 830 -7.15 -9.68 -34.61
N TYR A 831 -6.87 -9.67 -33.30
CA TYR A 831 -5.63 -10.15 -32.70
C TYR A 831 -5.79 -10.38 -31.20
N LEU A 832 -5.12 -11.37 -30.63
CA LEU A 832 -4.97 -11.55 -29.18
C LEU A 832 -3.49 -11.61 -28.81
N PHE A 833 -3.07 -10.84 -27.80
CA PHE A 833 -1.69 -10.82 -27.30
C PHE A 833 -1.60 -11.41 -25.90
N VAL A 834 -0.76 -12.42 -25.71
CA VAL A 834 -0.65 -13.17 -24.44
C VAL A 834 0.81 -13.40 -24.07
N GLY A 835 1.21 -13.00 -22.87
CA GLY A 835 2.55 -13.25 -22.34
C GLY A 835 2.55 -13.69 -20.87
N GLY A 836 3.42 -14.61 -20.47
CA GLY A 836 3.60 -14.94 -19.05
C GLY A 836 4.14 -13.76 -18.21
N LEU A 837 4.77 -12.76 -18.85
CA LEU A 837 5.11 -11.47 -18.23
C LEU A 837 4.30 -10.33 -18.86
N VAL A 838 4.36 -10.12 -20.18
CA VAL A 838 3.80 -8.95 -20.87
C VAL A 838 2.95 -9.33 -22.07
N GLY A 839 1.71 -8.84 -22.16
CA GLY A 839 0.89 -9.06 -23.37
C GLY A 839 1.48 -8.35 -24.59
N GLN A 840 1.58 -7.03 -24.53
CA GLN A 840 2.11 -6.18 -25.61
C GLN A 840 3.16 -5.22 -25.06
N HIS A 841 4.36 -5.27 -25.64
CA HIS A 841 5.51 -4.51 -25.18
C HIS A 841 6.02 -3.55 -26.27
N ALA A 842 5.94 -2.24 -26.01
CA ALA A 842 6.25 -1.20 -27.01
C ALA A 842 7.52 -0.39 -26.72
N ALA A 843 8.11 -0.45 -25.53
CA ALA A 843 9.37 0.25 -25.22
C ALA A 843 10.06 -0.29 -23.95
N GLY A 844 11.40 -0.27 -23.95
CA GLY A 844 12.24 -0.59 -22.79
C GLY A 844 12.62 -2.07 -22.67
N ASN A 845 13.49 -2.37 -21.71
CA ASN A 845 14.06 -3.69 -21.52
C ASN A 845 13.20 -4.55 -20.58
N ILE A 846 13.24 -5.87 -20.78
CA ILE A 846 12.63 -6.88 -19.93
C ILE A 846 13.72 -7.80 -19.38
N LEU A 847 13.78 -7.88 -18.05
CA LEU A 847 14.44 -8.92 -17.28
C LEU A 847 13.44 -9.53 -16.29
N GLY A 848 13.04 -10.79 -16.51
CA GLY A 848 12.08 -11.48 -15.64
C GLY A 848 12.01 -12.98 -15.87
N THR A 849 11.24 -13.67 -15.03
CA THR A 849 11.06 -15.14 -15.09
C THR A 849 9.59 -15.53 -15.06
N ASN A 850 9.15 -16.36 -16.00
CA ASN A 850 7.86 -17.03 -15.96
C ASN A 850 7.99 -18.49 -15.50
N SER A 851 7.04 -18.89 -14.66
CA SER A 851 6.86 -20.24 -14.10
C SER A 851 5.37 -20.62 -13.99
N GLY A 852 4.46 -19.71 -14.37
CA GLY A 852 3.04 -19.99 -14.47
C GLY A 852 2.68 -20.49 -15.87
N SER A 853 1.95 -21.60 -15.95
CA SER A 853 1.48 -22.18 -17.21
C SER A 853 0.51 -21.26 -17.96
N ILE A 854 0.57 -21.25 -19.29
CA ILE A 854 -0.38 -20.57 -20.17
C ILE A 854 -1.24 -21.64 -20.86
N THR A 855 -2.52 -21.72 -20.48
CA THR A 855 -3.47 -22.72 -21.01
C THR A 855 -4.57 -22.04 -21.84
N VAL A 856 -4.77 -22.51 -23.06
CA VAL A 856 -5.85 -22.10 -23.96
C VAL A 856 -6.85 -23.26 -24.06
N THR A 857 -7.93 -23.22 -23.27
CA THR A 857 -8.94 -24.29 -23.24
C THR A 857 -9.87 -24.21 -24.44
N GLU A 858 -10.43 -23.03 -24.68
CA GLU A 858 -11.29 -22.74 -25.82
C GLU A 858 -11.06 -21.29 -26.25
N VAL A 859 -10.65 -21.06 -27.50
CA VAL A 859 -10.55 -19.70 -28.08
C VAL A 859 -11.08 -19.69 -29.50
N HIS A 860 -11.81 -18.64 -29.86
CA HIS A 860 -12.16 -18.31 -31.24
C HIS A 860 -11.61 -16.92 -31.58
N GLU A 861 -10.58 -16.81 -32.42
CA GLU A 861 -9.91 -15.51 -32.70
C GLU A 861 -9.42 -15.38 -34.14
N SER A 862 -9.21 -14.16 -34.63
CA SER A 862 -8.58 -13.99 -35.96
C SER A 862 -7.11 -14.38 -35.93
N MET A 863 -6.30 -13.75 -35.08
CA MET A 863 -4.85 -13.97 -34.97
C MET A 863 -4.44 -14.02 -33.50
N MET A 864 -3.38 -14.75 -33.15
CA MET A 864 -2.84 -14.74 -31.78
C MET A 864 -1.32 -14.74 -31.80
N ALA A 865 -0.73 -13.93 -30.93
CA ALA A 865 0.68 -14.00 -30.55
C ALA A 865 0.77 -14.37 -29.06
N LEU A 866 1.29 -15.57 -28.80
CA LEU A 866 1.40 -16.17 -27.46
C LEU A 866 2.88 -16.42 -27.17
N GLY A 867 3.41 -15.75 -26.15
CA GLY A 867 4.76 -15.98 -25.64
C GLY A 867 4.77 -16.51 -24.20
N GLY A 868 5.70 -17.38 -23.85
CA GLY A 868 5.95 -17.73 -22.44
C GLY A 868 6.36 -16.52 -21.60
N LEU A 869 6.96 -15.49 -22.20
CA LEU A 869 7.20 -14.18 -21.58
C LEU A 869 6.39 -13.04 -22.21
N VAL A 870 6.41 -12.90 -23.55
CA VAL A 870 5.88 -11.71 -24.24
C VAL A 870 4.98 -12.10 -25.42
N GLY A 871 3.76 -11.57 -25.50
CA GLY A 871 2.90 -11.78 -26.68
C GLY A 871 3.47 -11.11 -27.93
N LEU A 872 3.49 -9.78 -27.95
CA LEU A 872 4.12 -8.97 -29.01
C LEU A 872 5.29 -8.13 -28.46
N LEU A 873 6.45 -8.25 -29.09
CA LEU A 873 7.65 -7.45 -28.81
C LEU A 873 7.91 -6.42 -29.93
N ALA A 874 7.95 -5.13 -29.58
CA ALA A 874 8.07 -4.03 -30.53
C ALA A 874 8.84 -2.81 -29.98
N GLY A 875 9.05 -1.81 -30.84
CA GLY A 875 9.58 -0.48 -30.49
C GLY A 875 11.05 -0.47 -30.03
N GLY A 876 11.88 -1.38 -30.55
CA GLY A 876 13.28 -1.50 -30.16
C GLY A 876 13.53 -2.14 -28.79
N SER A 877 12.47 -2.58 -28.10
CA SER A 877 12.53 -3.24 -26.78
C SER A 877 13.43 -4.47 -26.78
N ILE A 878 14.13 -4.72 -25.67
CA ILE A 878 15.05 -5.87 -25.54
C ILE A 878 14.55 -6.84 -24.46
N VAL A 879 14.35 -8.10 -24.82
CA VAL A 879 14.24 -9.20 -23.84
C VAL A 879 15.64 -9.74 -23.60
N SER A 880 16.16 -9.58 -22.38
CA SER A 880 17.52 -9.99 -22.03
C SER A 880 17.56 -10.84 -20.76
N GLY A 881 18.39 -11.88 -20.74
CA GLY A 881 18.64 -12.72 -19.56
C GLY A 881 17.41 -13.37 -18.91
N SER A 882 16.29 -13.42 -19.64
CA SER A 882 14.98 -13.80 -19.10
C SER A 882 14.66 -15.27 -19.38
N ALA A 883 13.83 -15.88 -18.53
CA ALA A 883 13.59 -17.32 -18.56
C ALA A 883 12.10 -17.69 -18.50
N ASN A 884 11.65 -18.55 -19.41
CA ASN A 884 10.43 -19.33 -19.23
C ASN A 884 10.82 -20.72 -18.73
N THR A 885 10.44 -21.05 -17.49
CA THR A 885 10.90 -22.26 -16.79
C THR A 885 10.05 -23.49 -17.11
N ALA A 886 10.49 -24.68 -16.67
CA ALA A 886 9.84 -25.97 -16.94
C ALA A 886 8.46 -26.19 -16.27
N THR A 887 7.87 -25.16 -15.66
CA THR A 887 6.46 -25.14 -15.24
C THR A 887 5.65 -24.04 -15.95
N GLY A 888 6.32 -23.20 -16.76
CA GLY A 888 5.74 -22.18 -17.61
C GLY A 888 5.25 -22.75 -18.94
N ASP A 889 4.63 -23.93 -18.91
CA ASP A 889 4.20 -24.66 -20.10
C ASP A 889 3.11 -23.91 -20.87
N ILE A 890 3.11 -24.05 -22.18
CA ILE A 890 2.16 -23.45 -23.12
C ILE A 890 1.31 -24.57 -23.70
N ALA A 891 0.05 -24.67 -23.29
CA ALA A 891 -0.87 -25.74 -23.71
C ALA A 891 -2.09 -25.17 -24.45
N LEU A 892 -2.26 -25.52 -25.72
CA LEU A 892 -3.41 -25.12 -26.54
C LEU A 892 -4.30 -26.32 -26.81
N ASN A 893 -5.47 -26.39 -26.17
CA ASN A 893 -6.36 -27.56 -26.23
C ASN A 893 -7.52 -27.41 -27.22
N GLY A 894 -8.05 -26.20 -27.41
CA GLY A 894 -9.28 -25.95 -28.19
C GLY A 894 -9.30 -24.60 -28.90
N TRP A 895 -8.24 -24.23 -29.61
CA TRP A 895 -8.20 -22.96 -30.35
C TRP A 895 -8.68 -23.09 -31.79
N THR A 896 -9.76 -22.39 -32.14
CA THR A 896 -10.21 -22.14 -33.52
C THR A 896 -9.75 -20.77 -33.99
N SER A 897 -8.99 -20.70 -35.08
CA SER A 897 -8.52 -19.44 -35.70
C SER A 897 -9.23 -19.14 -37.03
N ALA A 898 -9.18 -17.89 -37.49
CA ALA A 898 -9.49 -17.50 -38.87
C ALA A 898 -8.25 -17.11 -39.72
N TYR A 899 -7.10 -16.83 -39.08
CA TYR A 899 -5.86 -16.41 -39.72
C TYR A 899 -4.63 -17.11 -39.10
N HIS A 900 -3.66 -16.35 -38.57
CA HIS A 900 -2.31 -16.83 -38.27
C HIS A 900 -2.13 -17.11 -36.77
N SER A 901 -1.15 -17.95 -36.48
CA SER A 901 -0.72 -18.30 -35.13
C SER A 901 0.79 -18.12 -34.98
N TYR A 902 1.17 -17.40 -33.92
CA TYR A 902 2.56 -17.14 -33.56
C TYR A 902 2.77 -17.56 -32.11
N ILE A 903 3.41 -18.70 -31.90
CA ILE A 903 3.58 -19.32 -30.59
C ILE A 903 5.08 -19.40 -30.27
N GLY A 904 5.50 -18.80 -29.16
CA GLY A 904 6.89 -18.76 -28.71
C GLY A 904 7.04 -19.17 -27.25
N GLY A 905 8.06 -19.96 -26.91
CA GLY A 905 8.40 -20.21 -25.51
C GLY A 905 8.89 -18.94 -24.78
N ILE A 906 9.36 -17.92 -25.52
CA ILE A 906 9.72 -16.60 -24.98
C ILE A 906 8.82 -15.51 -25.57
N VAL A 907 8.77 -15.36 -26.89
CA VAL A 907 8.02 -14.28 -27.56
C VAL A 907 7.10 -14.85 -28.64
N GLY A 908 5.80 -14.54 -28.62
CA GLY A 908 4.89 -14.95 -29.70
C GLY A 908 5.33 -14.36 -31.05
N GLU A 909 5.37 -13.03 -31.12
CA GLU A 909 5.76 -12.26 -32.29
C GLU A 909 6.76 -11.14 -31.96
N ILE A 910 7.83 -11.05 -32.74
CA ILE A 910 8.69 -9.86 -32.82
C ILE A 910 8.28 -9.07 -34.06
N SER A 911 7.80 -7.83 -33.87
CA SER A 911 7.34 -6.98 -34.97
C SER A 911 8.44 -6.76 -36.03
N SER A 912 8.05 -6.75 -37.31
CA SER A 912 8.91 -6.37 -38.45
C SER A 912 8.97 -4.86 -38.71
N GLY A 913 8.39 -4.03 -37.83
CA GLY A 913 8.29 -2.56 -38.01
C GLY A 913 7.27 -2.10 -39.07
N SER A 914 6.55 -3.04 -39.69
CA SER A 914 5.47 -2.79 -40.66
C SER A 914 4.08 -3.18 -40.16
N THR A 915 3.99 -3.71 -38.94
CA THR A 915 2.72 -3.96 -38.21
C THR A 915 2.06 -2.62 -37.82
N PRO A 916 0.72 -2.51 -37.80
CA PRO A 916 0.00 -1.25 -37.55
C PRO A 916 0.22 -0.61 -36.16
N THR A 917 0.99 -1.25 -35.27
CA THR A 917 1.19 -0.83 -33.87
C THR A 917 2.61 -0.35 -33.53
N ALA A 918 3.60 -0.45 -34.43
CA ALA A 918 4.99 -0.05 -34.13
C ALA A 918 5.85 0.22 -35.37
N SER A 919 6.79 1.15 -35.26
CA SER A 919 7.73 1.57 -36.30
C SER A 919 9.08 0.82 -36.30
N SER A 920 9.34 -0.04 -35.31
CA SER A 920 10.54 -0.87 -35.23
C SER A 920 10.29 -2.17 -34.45
N GLY A 921 11.05 -3.22 -34.74
CA GLY A 921 11.02 -4.50 -34.01
C GLY A 921 11.91 -4.50 -32.77
N GLY A 922 11.62 -5.36 -31.79
CA GLY A 922 12.49 -5.58 -30.62
C GLY A 922 13.56 -6.66 -30.82
N THR A 923 14.43 -6.88 -29.83
CA THR A 923 15.51 -7.89 -29.86
C THR A 923 15.34 -8.90 -28.73
N VAL A 924 15.68 -10.17 -28.97
CA VAL A 924 15.73 -11.21 -27.92
C VAL A 924 17.17 -11.71 -27.79
N THR A 925 17.74 -11.63 -26.59
CA THR A 925 19.12 -12.05 -26.35
C THR A 925 19.33 -12.75 -25.01
N GLY A 926 20.09 -13.84 -24.99
CA GLY A 926 20.40 -14.56 -23.74
C GLY A 926 19.17 -15.13 -23.03
N ALA A 927 18.07 -15.37 -23.74
CA ALA A 927 16.82 -15.87 -23.19
C ALA A 927 16.78 -17.41 -23.20
N THR A 928 16.07 -18.00 -22.24
CA THR A 928 16.02 -19.46 -22.04
C THR A 928 14.59 -19.96 -21.93
N ASN A 929 14.21 -20.94 -22.76
CA ASN A 929 12.94 -21.66 -22.61
C ASN A 929 13.19 -23.10 -22.15
N ALA A 930 12.50 -23.49 -21.09
CA ALA A 930 12.44 -24.84 -20.56
C ALA A 930 11.00 -25.36 -20.40
N GLY A 931 9.98 -24.51 -20.61
CA GLY A 931 8.57 -24.92 -20.60
C GLY A 931 8.17 -25.56 -21.92
N ASP A 932 7.37 -26.61 -21.86
CA ASP A 932 6.90 -27.35 -23.04
C ASP A 932 5.83 -26.55 -23.79
N ILE A 933 5.83 -26.66 -25.13
CA ILE A 933 4.84 -26.05 -26.02
C ILE A 933 4.03 -27.17 -26.66
N THR A 934 2.80 -27.36 -26.18
CA THR A 934 1.90 -28.41 -26.68
C THR A 934 0.69 -27.81 -27.39
N MET A 935 0.54 -28.12 -28.68
CA MET A 935 -0.72 -27.97 -29.40
C MET A 935 -1.50 -29.29 -29.39
N GLY A 936 -2.69 -29.28 -28.81
CA GLY A 936 -3.62 -30.39 -28.75
C GLY A 936 -4.42 -30.60 -30.05
N SER A 937 -5.07 -31.75 -30.14
CA SER A 937 -5.85 -32.15 -31.32
C SER A 937 -7.17 -31.39 -31.52
N GLY A 938 -7.62 -30.62 -30.52
CA GLY A 938 -8.83 -29.79 -30.61
C GLY A 938 -8.63 -28.41 -31.27
N CYS A 939 -7.39 -28.06 -31.66
CA CYS A 939 -7.12 -26.84 -32.40
C CYS A 939 -7.55 -26.92 -33.88
N VAL A 940 -7.97 -25.79 -34.48
CA VAL A 940 -8.41 -25.61 -35.87
C VAL A 940 -7.79 -24.33 -36.44
N ILE A 941 -6.80 -24.42 -37.34
CA ILE A 941 -6.03 -23.25 -37.83
C ILE A 941 -6.02 -23.20 -39.38
N PRO A 942 -6.77 -22.28 -40.01
CA PRO A 942 -7.00 -22.26 -41.45
C PRO A 942 -6.04 -21.37 -42.25
N ARG A 943 -4.92 -20.91 -41.68
CA ARG A 943 -3.83 -20.29 -42.45
C ARG A 943 -2.44 -20.73 -42.01
N ASN A 944 -1.69 -19.85 -41.35
CA ASN A 944 -0.28 -20.05 -41.06
C ASN A 944 -0.08 -20.39 -39.58
N ASN A 945 0.72 -21.41 -39.28
CA ASN A 945 1.05 -21.80 -37.93
C ASN A 945 2.55 -21.84 -37.71
N TYR A 946 3.06 -20.89 -36.93
CA TYR A 946 4.47 -20.72 -36.65
C TYR A 946 4.74 -20.93 -35.15
N ILE A 947 5.52 -21.95 -34.82
CA ILE A 947 5.86 -22.32 -33.44
C ILE A 947 7.38 -22.34 -33.28
N GLY A 948 7.87 -21.67 -32.24
CA GLY A 948 9.28 -21.68 -31.86
C GLY A 948 9.50 -21.84 -30.36
N GLY A 949 10.55 -22.55 -29.95
CA GLY A 949 10.93 -22.64 -28.53
C GLY A 949 11.36 -21.29 -27.95
N ILE A 950 11.84 -20.36 -28.79
CA ILE A 950 12.08 -18.96 -28.43
C ILE A 950 11.00 -18.06 -29.04
N ALA A 951 10.80 -18.11 -30.36
CA ALA A 951 9.87 -17.19 -31.04
C ALA A 951 9.00 -17.83 -32.14
N GLY A 952 7.71 -17.51 -32.16
CA GLY A 952 6.82 -17.92 -33.26
C GLY A 952 7.21 -17.22 -34.56
N TYR A 953 7.29 -15.89 -34.53
CA TYR A 953 7.76 -15.06 -35.64
C TYR A 953 8.86 -14.08 -35.20
N ALA A 954 10.00 -14.11 -35.90
CA ALA A 954 11.15 -13.25 -35.64
C ALA A 954 11.35 -12.20 -36.74
N GLY A 955 10.67 -11.06 -36.61
CA GLY A 955 10.82 -9.89 -37.49
C GLY A 955 12.07 -9.02 -37.21
N ASN A 956 12.83 -9.34 -36.17
CA ASN A 956 14.11 -8.71 -35.82
C ASN A 956 14.99 -9.72 -35.02
N THR A 957 16.18 -9.30 -34.59
CA THR A 957 17.31 -10.13 -34.19
C THR A 957 17.04 -11.03 -32.97
N ILE A 958 17.47 -12.29 -33.07
CA ILE A 958 17.54 -13.24 -31.94
C ILE A 958 19.00 -13.71 -31.78
N SER A 959 19.53 -13.65 -30.56
CA SER A 959 20.92 -14.06 -30.28
C SER A 959 21.12 -14.81 -28.97
N SER A 960 22.05 -15.75 -28.91
CA SER A 960 22.51 -16.39 -27.67
C SER A 960 21.39 -17.04 -26.82
N CYS A 961 20.31 -17.50 -27.46
CA CYS A 961 19.14 -18.09 -26.78
C CYS A 961 19.19 -19.62 -26.77
N SER A 962 18.53 -20.26 -25.81
CA SER A 962 18.45 -21.73 -25.72
C SER A 962 17.05 -22.23 -25.45
N ASN A 963 16.62 -23.24 -26.22
CA ASN A 963 15.42 -24.02 -25.95
C ASN A 963 15.78 -25.41 -25.41
N SER A 964 15.03 -25.83 -24.40
CA SER A 964 15.09 -27.15 -23.77
C SER A 964 13.69 -27.73 -23.49
N GLY A 965 12.63 -26.93 -23.61
CA GLY A 965 11.25 -27.43 -23.59
C GLY A 965 10.87 -28.08 -24.92
N ASN A 966 10.07 -29.13 -24.85
CA ASN A 966 9.61 -29.87 -26.02
C ASN A 966 8.57 -29.07 -26.81
N ILE A 967 8.56 -29.22 -28.13
CA ILE A 967 7.54 -28.66 -29.01
C ILE A 967 6.74 -29.82 -29.57
N VAL A 968 5.50 -29.98 -29.13
CA VAL A 968 4.63 -31.09 -29.51
C VAL A 968 3.39 -30.56 -30.22
N ASN A 969 3.23 -30.91 -31.50
CA ASN A 969 2.06 -30.56 -32.28
C ASN A 969 1.20 -31.80 -32.59
N ASN A 970 0.06 -31.92 -31.90
CA ASN A 970 -0.97 -32.93 -32.13
C ASN A 970 -2.17 -32.39 -32.94
N TYR A 971 -2.05 -31.15 -33.45
CA TYR A 971 -3.06 -30.46 -34.25
C TYR A 971 -3.62 -31.36 -35.37
N THR A 972 -4.90 -31.67 -35.30
CA THR A 972 -5.57 -32.55 -36.28
C THR A 972 -6.53 -31.72 -37.13
N LYS A 973 -6.19 -31.59 -38.41
CA LYS A 973 -6.75 -30.59 -39.32
C LYS A 973 -8.19 -30.87 -39.75
N THR A 974 -9.02 -29.82 -39.74
CA THR A 974 -10.37 -29.80 -40.36
C THR A 974 -10.56 -28.68 -41.40
N ALA A 975 -9.61 -27.74 -41.56
CA ALA A 975 -9.71 -26.61 -42.50
C ALA A 975 -8.34 -26.19 -43.09
N LYS A 976 -8.32 -25.64 -44.31
CA LYS A 976 -7.13 -25.41 -45.17
C LYS A 976 -6.01 -24.48 -44.62
N SER A 977 -5.12 -24.99 -43.78
CA SER A 977 -3.82 -24.36 -43.45
C SER A 977 -2.90 -24.28 -44.67
N TYR A 978 -2.24 -23.12 -44.89
CA TYR A 978 -1.35 -22.79 -46.01
C TYR A 978 0.14 -23.07 -45.73
N THR A 979 0.63 -22.72 -44.54
CA THR A 979 2.04 -22.89 -44.18
C THR A 979 2.16 -23.25 -42.71
N THR A 980 2.81 -24.38 -42.40
CA THR A 980 3.10 -24.78 -41.03
C THR A 980 4.61 -24.81 -40.83
N ALA A 981 5.11 -24.10 -39.82
CA ALA A 981 6.54 -23.96 -39.55
C ALA A 981 6.84 -24.15 -38.07
N PHE A 982 7.62 -25.19 -37.76
CA PHE A 982 8.08 -25.52 -36.43
C PHE A 982 9.60 -25.41 -36.38
N GLY A 983 10.14 -24.67 -35.43
CA GLY A 983 11.57 -24.66 -35.15
C GLY A 983 11.83 -24.81 -33.66
N GLY A 984 12.79 -25.62 -33.25
CA GLY A 984 13.20 -25.69 -31.84
C GLY A 984 13.59 -24.33 -31.25
N VAL A 985 14.01 -23.36 -32.08
CA VAL A 985 14.23 -21.96 -31.66
C VAL A 985 13.20 -21.01 -32.26
N VAL A 986 12.97 -21.02 -33.58
CA VAL A 986 12.13 -20.05 -34.30
C VAL A 986 11.20 -20.72 -35.31
N GLY A 987 9.89 -20.40 -35.29
CA GLY A 987 8.95 -20.85 -36.31
C GLY A 987 9.25 -20.24 -37.69
N TYR A 988 9.15 -18.91 -37.79
CA TYR A 988 9.48 -18.13 -38.98
C TYR A 988 10.51 -17.04 -38.68
N GLY A 989 11.69 -17.10 -39.31
CA GLY A 989 12.77 -16.12 -39.16
C GLY A 989 12.88 -15.19 -40.37
N ALA A 990 12.64 -13.89 -40.17
CA ALA A 990 12.79 -12.83 -41.17
C ALA A 990 13.94 -11.86 -40.86
N ALA A 991 14.78 -12.20 -39.88
CA ALA A 991 15.91 -11.40 -39.41
C ALA A 991 17.03 -12.31 -38.85
N ALA A 992 18.20 -11.74 -38.57
CA ALA A 992 19.38 -12.49 -38.17
C ALA A 992 19.17 -13.31 -36.87
N ILE A 993 19.53 -14.60 -36.92
CA ILE A 993 19.48 -15.52 -35.79
C ILE A 993 20.90 -16.04 -35.54
N SER A 994 21.41 -15.93 -34.31
CA SER A 994 22.82 -16.24 -34.02
C SER A 994 23.07 -16.89 -32.66
N SER A 995 24.04 -17.79 -32.58
CA SER A 995 24.47 -18.45 -31.32
C SER A 995 23.33 -19.12 -30.53
N CYS A 996 22.29 -19.59 -31.23
CA CYS A 996 21.10 -20.18 -30.60
C CYS A 996 21.14 -21.71 -30.60
N SER A 997 20.50 -22.32 -29.61
CA SER A 997 20.54 -23.78 -29.40
C SER A 997 19.16 -24.37 -29.13
N ASN A 998 18.95 -25.60 -29.58
CA ASN A 998 17.79 -26.41 -29.21
C ASN A 998 18.23 -27.78 -28.68
N SER A 999 17.67 -28.17 -27.54
CA SER A 999 17.85 -29.48 -26.90
C SER A 999 16.53 -30.19 -26.58
N GLY A 1000 15.39 -29.49 -26.68
CA GLY A 1000 14.05 -30.09 -26.54
C GLY A 1000 13.60 -30.74 -27.85
N ASP A 1001 12.77 -31.78 -27.76
CA ASP A 1001 12.31 -32.52 -28.93
C ASP A 1001 11.26 -31.72 -29.73
N VAL A 1002 11.30 -31.81 -31.07
CA VAL A 1002 10.35 -31.17 -31.99
C VAL A 1002 9.53 -32.24 -32.69
N THR A 1003 8.30 -32.45 -32.20
CA THR A 1003 7.43 -33.55 -32.60
C THR A 1003 6.15 -33.04 -33.28
N ASN A 1004 5.86 -33.56 -34.48
CA ASN A 1004 4.65 -33.27 -35.23
C ASN A 1004 3.85 -34.57 -35.50
N ASN A 1005 2.73 -34.72 -34.79
CA ASN A 1005 1.82 -35.87 -34.86
C ASN A 1005 0.53 -35.57 -35.64
N GLY A 1006 0.37 -34.36 -36.20
CA GLY A 1006 -0.89 -33.88 -36.77
C GLY A 1006 -1.35 -34.66 -38.02
N ALA A 1007 -2.59 -35.17 -38.05
CA ALA A 1007 -2.95 -36.23 -38.98
C ALA A 1007 -2.94 -35.89 -40.50
N THR A 1008 -3.13 -34.62 -40.92
CA THR A 1008 -3.11 -34.24 -42.36
C THR A 1008 -2.88 -32.73 -42.59
N TYR A 1009 -2.12 -32.34 -43.62
CA TYR A 1009 -1.95 -30.95 -44.09
C TYR A 1009 -2.37 -30.76 -45.58
N ASP A 1010 -2.49 -29.51 -46.08
CA ASP A 1010 -2.94 -29.21 -47.48
C ASP A 1010 -1.88 -28.55 -48.40
N ASP A 1011 -0.79 -28.02 -47.83
CA ASP A 1011 0.27 -27.24 -48.48
C ASP A 1011 1.63 -27.54 -47.77
N GLU A 1012 2.38 -26.55 -47.26
CA GLU A 1012 3.77 -26.75 -46.77
C GLU A 1012 3.85 -27.16 -45.27
N ILE A 1013 4.60 -28.24 -44.97
CA ILE A 1013 5.04 -28.60 -43.60
C ILE A 1013 6.55 -28.37 -43.50
N ASN A 1014 6.98 -27.49 -42.61
CA ASN A 1014 8.37 -27.12 -42.40
C ASN A 1014 8.73 -27.44 -40.94
N ILE A 1015 9.63 -28.38 -40.69
CA ILE A 1015 10.02 -28.79 -39.31
C ILE A 1015 11.53 -28.71 -39.17
N ALA A 1016 12.01 -28.10 -38.09
CA ALA A 1016 13.42 -27.98 -37.83
C ALA A 1016 13.82 -27.96 -36.36
N GLY A 1017 15.08 -28.29 -36.10
CA GLY A 1017 15.69 -28.14 -34.78
C GLY A 1017 15.99 -26.69 -34.40
N VAL A 1018 16.22 -25.80 -35.37
CA VAL A 1018 16.45 -24.37 -35.09
C VAL A 1018 15.38 -23.49 -35.72
N VAL A 1019 15.27 -23.44 -37.05
CA VAL A 1019 14.37 -22.50 -37.76
C VAL A 1019 13.44 -23.24 -38.72
N GLY A 1020 12.12 -23.15 -38.52
CA GLY A 1020 11.14 -23.78 -39.41
C GLY A 1020 11.23 -23.23 -40.84
N ILE A 1021 11.06 -21.91 -41.00
CA ILE A 1021 11.29 -21.18 -42.25
C ILE A 1021 12.27 -20.03 -41.99
N LEU A 1022 13.33 -19.94 -42.78
CA LEU A 1022 14.26 -18.81 -42.80
C LEU A 1022 14.09 -18.04 -44.11
N ASP A 1023 13.78 -16.75 -44.06
CA ASP A 1023 13.44 -15.93 -45.22
C ASP A 1023 14.21 -14.60 -45.23
N GLY A 1024 15.13 -14.41 -46.16
CA GLY A 1024 15.91 -13.18 -46.33
C GLY A 1024 16.81 -12.83 -45.12
N ALA A 1025 17.30 -13.84 -44.40
CA ALA A 1025 17.94 -13.72 -43.09
C ALA A 1025 19.13 -14.66 -42.93
N ASN A 1026 20.16 -14.23 -42.20
CA ASN A 1026 21.36 -15.04 -41.95
C ASN A 1026 21.24 -15.88 -40.66
N LEU A 1027 21.84 -17.07 -40.67
CA LEU A 1027 21.91 -17.98 -39.53
C LEU A 1027 23.37 -18.33 -39.19
N THR A 1028 23.79 -18.06 -37.96
CA THR A 1028 25.21 -18.18 -37.58
C THR A 1028 25.40 -18.89 -36.23
N SER A 1029 26.26 -19.90 -36.16
CA SER A 1029 26.63 -20.59 -34.91
C SER A 1029 25.44 -21.20 -34.15
N CYS A 1030 24.39 -21.63 -34.86
CA CYS A 1030 23.19 -22.21 -34.26
C CYS A 1030 23.16 -23.74 -34.38
N TYR A 1031 22.61 -24.44 -33.39
CA TYR A 1031 22.63 -25.90 -33.37
C TYR A 1031 21.41 -26.59 -32.75
N ASN A 1032 21.22 -27.85 -33.14
CA ASN A 1032 20.18 -28.73 -32.63
C ASN A 1032 20.74 -30.05 -32.08
N GLU A 1033 20.30 -30.41 -30.88
CA GLU A 1033 20.55 -31.69 -30.22
C GLU A 1033 19.26 -32.48 -29.97
N GLY A 1034 18.10 -31.81 -29.94
CA GLY A 1034 16.79 -32.45 -29.74
C GLY A 1034 16.35 -33.30 -30.94
N VAL A 1035 15.54 -34.32 -30.67
CA VAL A 1035 15.00 -35.21 -31.71
C VAL A 1035 13.91 -34.50 -32.50
N ILE A 1036 13.97 -34.62 -33.83
CA ILE A 1036 12.94 -34.16 -34.74
C ILE A 1036 12.11 -35.37 -35.19
N SER A 1037 10.80 -35.31 -34.98
CA SER A 1037 9.88 -36.39 -35.36
C SER A 1037 8.67 -35.86 -36.11
N ASN A 1038 8.38 -36.47 -37.26
CA ASN A 1038 7.16 -36.24 -38.01
C ASN A 1038 6.42 -37.57 -38.26
N THR A 1039 5.19 -37.67 -37.76
CA THR A 1039 4.21 -38.69 -38.18
C THR A 1039 3.07 -38.09 -38.98
N ALA A 1040 3.11 -36.78 -39.24
CA ALA A 1040 2.07 -36.07 -39.98
C ALA A 1040 2.17 -36.32 -41.49
N THR A 1041 1.05 -36.74 -42.07
CA THR A 1041 0.91 -36.89 -43.53
C THR A 1041 0.62 -35.54 -44.19
N SER A 1042 1.24 -35.25 -45.33
CA SER A 1042 0.79 -34.18 -46.24
C SER A 1042 -0.17 -34.76 -47.27
N GLY A 1043 -1.26 -34.05 -47.57
CA GLY A 1043 -2.29 -34.54 -48.49
C GLY A 1043 -1.85 -34.58 -49.96
N THR A 1044 -2.74 -35.06 -50.83
CA THR A 1044 -2.42 -35.38 -52.23
C THR A 1044 -2.52 -34.18 -53.20
N SER A 1045 -2.28 -32.95 -52.74
CA SER A 1045 -2.35 -31.73 -53.57
C SER A 1045 -0.99 -31.40 -54.21
N SER A 1046 -0.97 -30.63 -55.30
CA SER A 1046 0.26 -30.35 -56.07
C SER A 1046 1.20 -29.31 -55.44
N ARG A 1047 0.94 -28.86 -54.21
CA ARG A 1047 1.76 -27.90 -53.45
C ARG A 1047 2.31 -28.46 -52.13
N GLN A 1048 2.18 -29.77 -51.90
CA GLN A 1048 2.42 -30.38 -50.59
C GLN A 1048 3.86 -30.87 -50.41
N ASP A 1049 4.73 -29.93 -50.01
CA ASP A 1049 6.13 -30.21 -49.73
C ASP A 1049 6.33 -30.34 -48.20
N MET A 1050 6.80 -31.52 -47.76
CA MET A 1050 7.34 -31.75 -46.42
C MET A 1050 8.83 -31.49 -46.41
N GLN A 1051 9.27 -30.60 -45.53
CA GLN A 1051 10.63 -30.05 -45.51
C GLN A 1051 11.17 -30.14 -44.08
N LEU A 1052 11.96 -31.19 -43.83
CA LEU A 1052 12.53 -31.49 -42.52
C LEU A 1052 14.03 -31.22 -42.55
N GLY A 1053 14.52 -30.40 -41.63
CA GLY A 1053 15.96 -30.14 -41.50
C GLY A 1053 16.44 -30.21 -40.07
N GLY A 1054 17.62 -30.79 -39.84
CA GLY A 1054 18.25 -30.76 -38.51
C GLY A 1054 18.40 -29.34 -37.95
N VAL A 1055 18.68 -28.36 -38.82
CA VAL A 1055 18.79 -26.93 -38.44
C VAL A 1055 17.66 -26.08 -39.05
N ILE A 1056 17.37 -26.21 -40.35
CA ILE A 1056 16.43 -25.35 -41.09
C ILE A 1056 15.42 -26.21 -41.88
N GLY A 1057 14.12 -25.97 -41.74
CA GLY A 1057 13.11 -26.68 -42.54
C GLY A 1057 13.20 -26.24 -44.01
N ASN A 1058 12.93 -24.95 -44.23
CA ASN A 1058 12.91 -24.33 -45.56
C ASN A 1058 13.65 -22.98 -45.56
N ASN A 1059 14.68 -22.90 -46.41
CA ASN A 1059 15.56 -21.75 -46.54
C ASN A 1059 15.24 -20.95 -47.82
N LYS A 1060 14.51 -19.85 -47.66
CA LYS A 1060 14.01 -18.91 -48.68
C LYS A 1060 14.88 -17.64 -48.72
N GLY A 1061 15.17 -17.10 -49.91
CA GLY A 1061 15.72 -15.74 -50.05
C GLY A 1061 17.23 -15.56 -50.23
N GLY A 1062 18.01 -16.62 -50.48
CA GLY A 1062 19.46 -16.49 -50.81
C GLY A 1062 20.35 -16.15 -49.60
N ASN A 1063 20.13 -16.86 -48.50
CA ASN A 1063 20.71 -16.57 -47.19
C ASN A 1063 22.18 -17.00 -47.05
N THR A 1064 22.85 -16.52 -45.99
CA THR A 1064 24.17 -17.03 -45.55
C THR A 1064 24.02 -17.84 -44.26
N ILE A 1065 24.46 -19.10 -44.29
CA ILE A 1065 24.39 -20.06 -43.19
C ILE A 1065 25.81 -20.45 -42.78
N THR A 1066 26.23 -20.13 -41.55
CA THR A 1066 27.64 -20.25 -41.12
C THR A 1066 27.74 -21.00 -39.79
N SER A 1067 28.63 -21.99 -39.69
CA SER A 1067 28.94 -22.71 -38.43
C SER A 1067 27.74 -23.36 -37.71
N CYS A 1068 26.72 -23.80 -38.45
CA CYS A 1068 25.50 -24.38 -37.86
C CYS A 1068 25.49 -25.91 -37.94
N TYR A 1069 25.03 -26.60 -36.90
CA TYR A 1069 25.13 -28.07 -36.85
C TYR A 1069 23.94 -28.80 -36.21
N ASN A 1070 23.83 -30.09 -36.53
CA ASN A 1070 22.81 -30.98 -35.97
C ASN A 1070 23.44 -32.27 -35.41
N THR A 1071 23.05 -32.62 -34.19
CA THR A 1071 23.36 -33.90 -33.54
C THR A 1071 22.09 -34.71 -33.24
N GLY A 1072 20.93 -34.05 -33.16
CA GLY A 1072 19.63 -34.71 -32.97
C GLY A 1072 19.18 -35.54 -34.17
N ASN A 1073 18.49 -36.66 -33.93
CA ASN A 1073 17.97 -37.50 -35.01
C ASN A 1073 16.78 -36.82 -35.72
N VAL A 1074 16.67 -37.00 -37.04
CA VAL A 1074 15.57 -36.48 -37.86
C VAL A 1074 14.77 -37.64 -38.44
N THR A 1075 13.51 -37.77 -38.04
CA THR A 1075 12.66 -38.92 -38.38
C THR A 1075 11.38 -38.50 -39.08
N ASN A 1076 11.04 -39.17 -40.19
CA ASN A 1076 9.76 -39.05 -40.88
C ASN A 1076 9.07 -40.41 -41.05
N SER A 1077 7.78 -40.45 -40.75
CA SER A 1077 6.87 -41.57 -40.99
C SER A 1077 5.55 -41.16 -41.65
N GLY A 1078 5.34 -39.87 -41.91
CA GLY A 1078 4.20 -39.37 -42.66
C GLY A 1078 4.38 -39.50 -44.18
N ASP A 1079 3.31 -39.84 -44.89
CA ASP A 1079 3.26 -39.85 -46.36
C ASP A 1079 3.09 -38.44 -46.93
N GLY A 1080 3.55 -38.17 -48.16
CA GLY A 1080 3.34 -36.87 -48.78
C GLY A 1080 3.62 -36.79 -50.28
N ALA A 1081 3.29 -35.65 -50.90
CA ALA A 1081 3.56 -35.45 -52.33
C ALA A 1081 5.07 -35.28 -52.61
N LYS A 1082 5.77 -34.48 -51.80
CA LYS A 1082 7.25 -34.46 -51.74
C LYS A 1082 7.75 -34.48 -50.31
N ILE A 1083 8.76 -35.31 -50.03
CA ILE A 1083 9.49 -35.34 -48.77
C ILE A 1083 10.93 -34.89 -49.04
N SER A 1084 11.40 -33.85 -48.34
CA SER A 1084 12.76 -33.31 -48.43
C SER A 1084 13.41 -33.33 -47.05
N MET A 1085 14.44 -34.15 -46.84
CA MET A 1085 15.11 -34.31 -45.55
C MET A 1085 16.61 -33.98 -45.62
N GLY A 1086 17.06 -33.06 -44.77
CA GLY A 1086 18.47 -32.63 -44.70
C GLY A 1086 19.03 -32.59 -43.29
N GLY A 1087 20.30 -32.95 -43.11
CA GLY A 1087 20.97 -32.83 -41.81
C GLY A 1087 21.15 -31.38 -41.36
N ILE A 1088 21.27 -30.43 -42.30
CA ILE A 1088 21.23 -28.98 -42.06
C ILE A 1088 19.91 -28.41 -42.53
N ALA A 1089 19.60 -28.49 -43.82
CA ALA A 1089 18.41 -27.87 -44.40
C ALA A 1089 17.54 -28.85 -45.19
N GLY A 1090 16.23 -28.93 -44.90
CA GLY A 1090 15.30 -29.74 -45.67
C GLY A 1090 15.20 -29.27 -47.11
N TRP A 1091 15.04 -27.96 -47.31
CA TRP A 1091 14.99 -27.31 -48.62
C TRP A 1091 15.82 -26.03 -48.67
N SER A 1092 16.58 -25.84 -49.75
CA SER A 1092 17.41 -24.64 -49.99
C SER A 1092 17.10 -23.98 -51.34
N SER A 1093 16.78 -22.68 -51.28
CA SER A 1093 16.62 -21.82 -52.45
C SER A 1093 17.95 -21.43 -53.11
N ALA A 1094 17.85 -20.97 -54.36
CA ALA A 1094 19.01 -20.59 -55.17
C ALA A 1094 19.79 -19.41 -54.56
N SER A 1095 21.09 -19.37 -54.84
CA SER A 1095 22.02 -18.35 -54.37
C SER A 1095 22.27 -18.34 -52.85
N THR A 1096 21.91 -19.41 -52.14
CA THR A 1096 22.30 -19.60 -50.72
C THR A 1096 23.79 -19.95 -50.60
N THR A 1097 24.45 -19.39 -49.58
CA THR A 1097 25.84 -19.73 -49.22
C THR A 1097 25.88 -20.47 -47.89
N TYR A 1098 26.47 -21.66 -47.88
CA TYR A 1098 26.76 -22.46 -46.69
C TYR A 1098 28.25 -22.37 -46.39
N GLU A 1099 28.59 -21.54 -45.40
CA GLU A 1099 29.96 -21.27 -45.01
C GLU A 1099 30.47 -22.27 -43.97
N THR A 1100 31.68 -22.77 -44.25
CA THR A 1100 32.65 -23.46 -43.39
C THR A 1100 32.18 -23.83 -41.96
N THR A 1101 32.21 -25.13 -41.63
CA THR A 1101 31.77 -25.79 -40.37
C THR A 1101 30.27 -26.06 -40.19
N CYS A 1102 29.49 -26.11 -41.27
CA CYS A 1102 28.13 -26.65 -41.18
C CYS A 1102 28.14 -28.19 -41.27
N TYR A 1103 27.67 -28.91 -40.24
CA TYR A 1103 27.78 -30.36 -40.19
C TYR A 1103 26.58 -31.09 -39.55
N ASN A 1104 26.39 -32.36 -39.92
CA ASN A 1104 25.40 -33.25 -39.33
C ASN A 1104 26.03 -34.52 -38.76
N THR A 1105 25.61 -34.91 -37.56
CA THR A 1105 25.95 -36.21 -36.93
C THR A 1105 24.71 -37.01 -36.51
N GLY A 1106 23.53 -36.38 -36.43
CA GLY A 1106 22.27 -37.07 -36.15
C GLY A 1106 21.79 -37.93 -37.33
N ASN A 1107 21.12 -39.03 -37.05
CA ASN A 1107 20.64 -39.94 -38.10
C ASN A 1107 19.39 -39.38 -38.78
N LEU A 1108 19.28 -39.58 -40.09
CA LEU A 1108 18.10 -39.26 -40.90
C LEU A 1108 17.37 -40.58 -41.22
N THR A 1109 16.10 -40.70 -40.83
CA THR A 1109 15.30 -41.91 -41.07
C THR A 1109 13.97 -41.56 -41.71
N ASN A 1110 13.65 -42.16 -42.86
CA ASN A 1110 12.35 -42.06 -43.51
C ASN A 1110 11.67 -43.44 -43.62
N THR A 1111 10.38 -43.47 -43.30
CA THR A 1111 9.49 -44.63 -43.53
C THR A 1111 8.19 -44.24 -44.27
N GLY A 1112 7.97 -42.95 -44.51
CA GLY A 1112 6.83 -42.43 -45.26
C GLY A 1112 7.04 -42.47 -46.78
N THR A 1113 5.96 -42.45 -47.56
CA THR A 1113 5.99 -42.59 -49.02
C THR A 1113 5.82 -41.26 -49.76
N GLY A 1114 6.56 -41.10 -50.86
CA GLY A 1114 6.52 -39.92 -51.73
C GLY A 1114 5.66 -40.15 -52.98
N SER A 1115 4.59 -39.38 -53.16
CA SER A 1115 3.60 -39.63 -54.22
C SER A 1115 3.85 -38.91 -55.56
N SER A 1116 4.91 -38.09 -55.68
CA SER A 1116 5.26 -37.38 -56.91
C SER A 1116 6.66 -37.75 -57.44
N ASN A 1117 7.22 -36.99 -58.38
CA ASN A 1117 8.55 -37.25 -58.94
C ASN A 1117 9.41 -35.96 -58.98
N PRO A 1118 10.54 -35.88 -58.24
CA PRO A 1118 10.96 -36.83 -57.20
C PRO A 1118 10.02 -36.77 -55.99
N GLY A 1119 9.61 -37.92 -55.46
CA GLY A 1119 8.70 -38.02 -54.30
C GLY A 1119 9.42 -37.92 -52.97
N LEU A 1120 10.68 -38.35 -52.91
CA LEU A 1120 11.57 -38.27 -51.75
C LEU A 1120 12.97 -37.82 -52.21
N CYS A 1121 13.54 -36.87 -51.47
CA CYS A 1121 14.93 -36.45 -51.58
C CYS A 1121 15.56 -36.42 -50.17
N MET A 1122 16.61 -37.20 -49.96
CA MET A 1122 17.35 -37.26 -48.70
C MET A 1122 18.84 -37.00 -48.91
N GLY A 1123 19.37 -36.00 -48.21
CA GLY A 1123 20.80 -35.63 -48.25
C GLY A 1123 21.36 -35.36 -46.86
N GLY A 1124 22.60 -35.82 -46.62
CA GLY A 1124 23.23 -35.69 -45.30
C GLY A 1124 23.44 -34.25 -44.80
N LEU A 1125 23.39 -33.24 -45.70
CA LEU A 1125 23.39 -31.82 -45.34
C LEU A 1125 22.13 -31.12 -45.88
N LEU A 1126 21.85 -31.24 -47.18
CA LEU A 1126 20.72 -30.57 -47.84
C LEU A 1126 19.77 -31.60 -48.45
N GLY A 1127 18.49 -31.56 -48.08
CA GLY A 1127 17.46 -32.45 -48.64
C GLY A 1127 17.13 -32.12 -50.09
N VAL A 1128 17.00 -30.84 -50.43
CA VAL A 1128 16.91 -30.35 -51.82
C VAL A 1128 17.69 -29.04 -51.94
N ALA A 1129 18.52 -28.91 -52.99
CA ALA A 1129 19.16 -27.64 -53.36
C ALA A 1129 18.74 -27.20 -54.77
N ARG A 1130 18.02 -26.07 -54.89
CA ARG A 1130 17.62 -25.54 -56.21
C ARG A 1130 18.58 -24.44 -56.67
N GLY A 1131 19.06 -24.54 -57.91
CA GLY A 1131 19.96 -23.54 -58.51
C GLY A 1131 21.36 -23.54 -57.88
N ALA A 1132 22.18 -22.53 -58.21
CA ALA A 1132 23.54 -22.42 -57.71
C ALA A 1132 23.55 -22.13 -56.20
N ASN A 1133 23.78 -23.15 -55.38
CA ASN A 1133 24.08 -23.05 -53.96
C ASN A 1133 25.61 -23.17 -53.80
N THR A 1134 26.22 -22.38 -52.91
CA THR A 1134 27.66 -22.39 -52.70
C THR A 1134 27.99 -23.04 -51.36
N LEU A 1135 28.79 -24.11 -51.36
CA LEU A 1135 29.40 -24.66 -50.14
C LEU A 1135 30.87 -24.24 -50.12
N THR A 1136 31.31 -23.55 -49.07
CA THR A 1136 32.70 -23.08 -48.92
C THR A 1136 33.44 -23.78 -47.79
N GLY A 1137 34.76 -23.93 -47.93
CA GLY A 1137 35.64 -24.50 -46.91
C GLY A 1137 37.10 -24.61 -47.38
N THR A 1138 38.03 -24.69 -46.44
CA THR A 1138 39.46 -24.99 -46.71
C THR A 1138 39.78 -26.44 -46.33
N ALA A 1139 40.91 -26.98 -46.79
CA ALA A 1139 41.24 -28.41 -46.65
C ALA A 1139 41.42 -28.93 -45.20
N SER A 1140 41.29 -28.08 -44.19
CA SER A 1140 41.29 -28.44 -42.76
C SER A 1140 39.95 -28.22 -42.07
N VAL A 1141 38.92 -27.72 -42.77
CA VAL A 1141 37.64 -27.32 -42.18
C VAL A 1141 36.49 -27.63 -43.14
N TYR A 1142 35.83 -28.77 -42.95
CA TYR A 1142 34.82 -29.31 -43.87
C TYR A 1142 33.38 -29.12 -43.38
N ASN A 1143 32.47 -28.91 -44.32
CA ASN A 1143 31.06 -29.23 -44.13
C ASN A 1143 30.89 -30.75 -44.35
N TYR A 1144 30.25 -31.48 -43.44
CA TYR A 1144 30.22 -32.96 -43.52
C TYR A 1144 28.96 -33.57 -42.89
N ASN A 1145 28.66 -34.80 -43.31
CA ASN A 1145 27.69 -35.68 -42.65
C ASN A 1145 28.39 -36.92 -42.08
N GLN A 1146 28.13 -37.25 -40.82
CA GLN A 1146 28.48 -38.52 -40.18
C GLN A 1146 27.26 -39.33 -39.70
N GLY A 1147 26.05 -38.75 -39.77
CA GLY A 1147 24.81 -39.46 -39.44
C GLY A 1147 24.44 -40.50 -40.50
N LEU A 1148 23.80 -41.60 -40.08
CA LEU A 1148 23.26 -42.61 -40.98
C LEU A 1148 22.02 -42.06 -41.71
N LEU A 1149 21.91 -42.37 -43.01
CA LEU A 1149 20.70 -42.13 -43.80
C LEU A 1149 20.01 -43.48 -44.03
N THR A 1150 18.75 -43.59 -43.60
CA THR A 1150 17.91 -44.79 -43.74
C THR A 1150 16.61 -44.41 -44.43
N ASP A 1151 16.24 -45.13 -45.49
CA ASP A 1151 14.93 -45.04 -46.13
C ASP A 1151 14.36 -46.44 -46.36
N ASP A 1152 13.15 -46.69 -45.87
CA ASP A 1152 12.38 -47.91 -46.10
C ASP A 1152 11.29 -47.73 -47.19
N SER A 1153 11.24 -46.57 -47.86
CA SER A 1153 10.28 -46.27 -48.92
C SER A 1153 10.61 -46.94 -50.27
N ALA A 1154 9.59 -47.15 -51.10
CA ALA A 1154 9.74 -47.70 -52.45
C ALA A 1154 10.16 -46.66 -53.53
N THR A 1155 10.45 -45.41 -53.14
CA THR A 1155 10.50 -44.23 -54.02
C THR A 1155 11.74 -43.36 -53.79
N LEU A 1156 12.93 -43.95 -53.81
CA LEU A 1156 14.15 -43.33 -53.29
C LEU A 1156 15.03 -42.60 -54.32
N ASN A 1157 15.39 -41.34 -54.03
CA ASN A 1157 16.65 -40.72 -54.46
C ASN A 1157 17.51 -40.41 -53.21
N LEU A 1158 18.62 -41.15 -53.04
CA LEU A 1158 19.53 -40.96 -51.89
C LEU A 1158 20.87 -40.37 -52.35
N ALA A 1159 21.25 -39.22 -51.79
CA ALA A 1159 22.54 -38.62 -52.05
C ALA A 1159 23.53 -38.89 -50.92
N MET A 1160 24.29 -39.98 -51.04
CA MET A 1160 25.36 -40.37 -50.09
C MET A 1160 26.45 -39.29 -49.91
N GLY A 1161 26.53 -38.30 -50.82
CA GLY A 1161 27.47 -37.18 -50.78
C GLY A 1161 26.97 -35.89 -50.11
N GLY A 1162 25.74 -35.87 -49.57
CA GLY A 1162 25.26 -34.77 -48.71
C GLY A 1162 24.24 -33.80 -49.32
N ILE A 1163 23.99 -33.81 -50.63
CA ILE A 1163 23.00 -32.95 -51.31
C ILE A 1163 22.23 -33.80 -52.34
N CYS A 1164 20.90 -33.85 -52.24
CA CYS A 1164 20.02 -34.49 -53.22
C CYS A 1164 19.37 -33.47 -54.20
#